data_AF-A0A834I038-F1
#
_entry.id   AF-A0A834I038-F1
#
_cell.length_a   1.000
_cell.length_b   1.000
_cell.length_c   1.000
_cell.angle_alpha   90.00
_cell.angle_beta   90.00
_cell.angle_gamma   90.00
#
_symmetry.space_group_name_H-M   'P 1'
#
loop_
_entity.id
_entity.type
_entity.pdbx_description
1 polymer ?
#
loop_
_entity_poly.entity_id
_entity_poly.type
_entity_poly.pdbx_seq_one_letter_code
_entity_poly.pdbx_strand_id
1 'polypeptide(L)'
;MNLLPKSKEEFSQQEYWNLFFKKRGNEAFEWYGEYPELSGYLHKYLKKQDDILITGCGNSTLGKDLYDMGCSKVTNIDISKVVIKQMLSQQDKDRPGLQYLQMDALQTTFANDQFSAVIDKEIQRLLRLGGRYICISLLQEHILHKILDYFPSNGWMLRIVRCFEPEIKSIENGENSLPVFMIICTKFTALPRKILEICLGSNNKIDKCETCNDVISSITSIQRAAFICSSLRKSSIENDGEISLDLYEPGDQSNVKFSVHIVEIPFVAKNAPYACFIVPQGRETEWLFSTKAGRQNLAAMTNYNRLAIVSMHRGKVYGTLDEVKKELEDIVCNLAPKKLKSQKIAFLSLGATLGKRNIRYEGKSTFSGEYVIEDVEHDSGDIYRRLFYLNAQLVTQSEAKLKQIKSKGKKSKYIVDLFRLMCQHHMFMSIGAHLACAMKQNAKVTVLGLGGGGLCSFLHKLLPQAFITGVDIDPEMLKIATEWFGFKEDEKLSAKIQDGLEYICDLAKNGEKVDAILCDVDNKNSEIGMSCPPKEFLSPDILKAVSNSLTNQGLFVVNVVLRDKSLRPSVIKDLQNHFRSFVSYNTTEDLNEIFICANTGSDFTGNIKIAIEAINSFFRKNNVNEVAELSEYMDHLKIN
;
A
#
# COMPACT_ATOMS: atom_id res chain seq x y z
N MET A 1 -8.42 -25.89 34.71
CA MET A 1 -8.57 -24.79 35.69
C MET A 1 -7.59 -23.70 35.31
N ASN A 2 -8.06 -22.46 35.13
CA ASN A 2 -7.19 -21.36 34.69
C ASN A 2 -6.38 -20.87 35.89
N LEU A 3 -5.12 -21.33 36.00
CA LEU A 3 -4.20 -21.00 37.10
C LEU A 3 -3.56 -19.61 36.93
N LEU A 4 -3.82 -18.90 35.84
CA LEU A 4 -3.15 -17.64 35.52
C LEU A 4 -3.76 -16.45 36.26
N PRO A 5 -2.97 -15.39 36.55
CA PRO A 5 -3.48 -14.20 37.20
C PRO A 5 -4.52 -13.49 36.34
N LYS A 6 -5.55 -12.93 36.96
CA LYS A 6 -6.67 -12.22 36.32
C LYS A 6 -6.59 -10.71 36.48
N SER A 7 -5.79 -10.21 37.42
CA SER A 7 -5.60 -8.78 37.66
C SER A 7 -4.14 -8.45 37.90
N LYS A 8 -3.78 -7.16 37.74
CA LYS A 8 -2.44 -6.67 37.98
C LYS A 8 -2.00 -6.86 39.43
N GLU A 9 -2.94 -6.73 40.37
CA GLU A 9 -2.71 -6.85 41.81
C GLU A 9 -2.23 -8.26 42.15
N GLU A 10 -2.84 -9.30 41.55
CA GLU A 10 -2.46 -10.70 41.78
C GLU A 10 -0.99 -10.98 41.43
N PHE A 11 -0.44 -10.33 40.40
CA PHE A 11 0.99 -10.48 40.04
C PHE A 11 1.96 -10.00 41.14
N SER A 12 1.49 -9.14 42.04
CA SER A 12 2.29 -8.59 43.15
C SER A 12 2.09 -9.31 44.49
N GLN A 13 1.11 -10.22 44.59
CA GLN A 13 0.77 -10.86 45.85
C GLN A 13 1.59 -12.14 46.06
N GLN A 14 2.29 -12.21 47.19
CA GLN A 14 3.06 -13.40 47.57
C GLN A 14 2.16 -14.63 47.76
N GLU A 15 0.98 -14.44 48.38
CA GLU A 15 0.01 -15.49 48.66
C GLU A 15 -0.50 -16.15 47.37
N TYR A 16 -0.72 -15.34 46.33
CA TYR A 16 -1.15 -15.81 45.02
C TYR A 16 -0.11 -16.77 44.44
N TRP A 17 1.15 -16.35 44.36
CA TRP A 17 2.22 -17.18 43.81
C TRP A 17 2.49 -18.43 44.64
N ASN A 18 2.42 -18.33 45.96
CA ASN A 18 2.49 -19.50 46.84
C ASN A 18 1.39 -20.52 46.52
N LEU A 19 0.15 -20.08 46.24
CA LEU A 19 -0.95 -20.96 45.86
C LEU A 19 -0.78 -21.53 44.46
N PHE A 20 -0.32 -20.71 43.51
CA PHE A 20 -0.03 -21.10 42.13
C PHE A 20 0.95 -22.27 42.09
N PHE A 21 2.13 -22.12 42.70
CA PHE A 21 3.17 -23.15 42.66
C PHE A 21 2.78 -24.41 43.45
N LYS A 22 2.03 -24.28 44.55
CA LYS A 22 1.44 -25.45 45.24
C LYS A 22 0.52 -26.26 44.34
N LYS A 23 -0.30 -25.60 43.51
CA LYS A 23 -1.25 -26.27 42.62
C LYS A 23 -0.59 -26.82 41.36
N ARG A 24 0.42 -26.11 40.83
CA ARG A 24 1.12 -26.48 39.60
C ARG A 24 2.05 -27.68 39.79
N GLY A 25 2.71 -27.79 40.94
CA GLY A 25 3.65 -28.88 41.22
C GLY A 25 5.03 -28.67 40.59
N ASN A 26 5.67 -29.76 40.17
CA ASN A 26 7.09 -29.78 39.81
C ASN A 26 7.40 -29.44 38.34
N GLU A 27 6.39 -29.38 37.47
CA GLU A 27 6.58 -29.07 36.06
C GLU A 27 6.96 -27.60 35.88
N ALA A 28 8.10 -27.37 35.20
CA ALA A 28 8.60 -26.04 34.88
C ALA A 28 7.54 -25.22 34.14
N PHE A 29 7.59 -23.90 34.34
CA PHE A 29 6.73 -22.96 33.66
C PHE A 29 7.53 -21.86 33.02
N GLU A 30 7.31 -21.68 31.73
CA GLU A 30 7.89 -20.58 30.96
C GLU A 30 6.76 -19.76 30.33
N TRP A 31 6.94 -18.44 30.31
CA TRP A 31 5.94 -17.51 29.77
C TRP A 31 6.08 -17.31 28.26
N TYR A 32 7.32 -17.18 27.78
CA TYR A 32 7.61 -16.67 26.43
C TYR A 32 8.50 -17.59 25.60
N GLY A 33 9.00 -18.69 26.17
CA GLY A 33 9.89 -19.64 25.52
C GLY A 33 10.79 -20.33 26.54
N GLU A 34 11.20 -21.55 26.24
CA GLU A 34 12.20 -22.30 27.01
C GLU A 34 13.61 -21.85 26.61
N TYR A 35 14.60 -22.26 27.41
CA TYR A 35 15.99 -21.90 27.17
C TYR A 35 16.52 -22.25 25.76
N PRO A 36 16.23 -23.41 25.15
CA PRO A 36 16.72 -23.72 23.80
C PRO A 36 16.31 -22.66 22.77
N GLU A 37 15.08 -22.17 22.83
CA GLU A 37 14.57 -21.15 21.90
C GLU A 37 15.17 -19.75 22.14
N LEU A 38 15.59 -19.45 23.37
CA LEU A 38 16.08 -18.11 23.75
C LEU A 38 17.62 -18.02 23.82
N SER A 39 18.30 -19.15 23.93
CA SER A 39 19.74 -19.25 24.17
C SER A 39 20.57 -18.51 23.10
N GLY A 40 20.20 -18.63 21.83
CA GLY A 40 20.86 -17.96 20.71
C GLY A 40 20.83 -16.44 20.79
N TYR A 41 19.84 -15.87 21.49
CA TYR A 41 19.75 -14.43 21.76
C TYR A 41 20.46 -14.06 23.06
N LEU A 42 20.21 -14.82 24.14
CA LEU A 42 20.78 -14.56 25.47
C LEU A 42 22.32 -14.54 25.45
N HIS A 43 22.95 -15.51 24.78
CA HIS A 43 24.42 -15.61 24.71
C HIS A 43 25.09 -14.53 23.85
N LYS A 44 24.32 -13.74 23.08
CA LYS A 44 24.85 -12.52 22.42
C LYS A 44 25.08 -11.39 23.42
N TYR A 45 24.38 -11.41 24.57
CA TYR A 45 24.36 -10.32 25.54
C TYR A 45 24.88 -10.71 26.92
N LEU A 46 24.99 -12.01 27.22
CA LEU A 46 25.55 -12.55 28.45
C LEU A 46 26.94 -13.16 28.22
N LYS A 47 27.84 -13.00 29.18
CA LYS A 47 29.18 -13.59 29.18
C LYS A 47 29.34 -14.57 30.34
N LYS A 48 30.21 -15.56 30.20
CA LYS A 48 30.49 -16.59 31.22
C LYS A 48 30.92 -16.04 32.58
N GLN A 49 31.59 -14.89 32.57
CA GLN A 49 32.06 -14.17 33.76
C GLN A 49 31.06 -13.14 34.31
N ASP A 50 29.88 -12.97 33.70
CA ASP A 50 28.89 -12.04 34.20
C ASP A 50 28.33 -12.55 35.54
N ASP A 51 28.07 -11.60 36.45
CA ASP A 51 27.29 -11.84 37.66
C ASP A 51 25.83 -11.54 37.30
N ILE A 52 25.01 -12.59 37.27
CA ILE A 52 23.67 -12.55 36.70
C ILE A 52 22.64 -12.62 37.83
N LEU A 53 21.71 -11.67 37.85
CA LEU A 53 20.51 -11.74 38.67
C LEU A 53 19.29 -12.05 37.80
N ILE A 54 18.51 -13.07 38.17
CA ILE A 54 17.23 -13.41 37.56
C ILE A 54 16.14 -13.15 38.60
N THR A 55 15.23 -12.23 38.29
CA THR A 55 14.16 -11.84 39.21
C THR A 55 12.82 -12.45 38.84
N GLY A 56 12.04 -12.85 39.85
CA GLY A 56 10.79 -13.59 39.61
C GLY A 56 11.03 -14.92 38.90
N CYS A 57 12.08 -15.65 39.31
CA CYS A 57 12.54 -16.84 38.60
C CYS A 57 11.50 -17.97 38.55
N GLY A 58 10.49 -17.95 39.42
CA GLY A 58 9.51 -19.02 39.52
C GLY A 58 10.18 -20.39 39.63
N ASN A 59 9.65 -21.36 38.89
CA ASN A 59 10.25 -22.68 38.70
C ASN A 59 10.88 -22.86 37.30
N SER A 60 11.34 -21.76 36.69
CA SER A 60 12.04 -21.75 35.40
C SER A 60 13.37 -22.51 35.49
N THR A 61 13.76 -23.19 34.41
CA THR A 61 15.08 -23.83 34.29
C THR A 61 16.17 -22.85 33.84
N LEU A 62 15.80 -21.63 33.40
CA LEU A 62 16.70 -20.64 32.81
C LEU A 62 17.98 -20.41 33.62
N GLY A 63 17.86 -20.20 34.94
CA GLY A 63 19.02 -19.95 35.80
C GLY A 63 19.98 -21.14 35.87
N LYS A 64 19.45 -22.36 35.91
CA LYS A 64 20.23 -23.59 35.87
C LYS A 64 20.89 -23.78 34.51
N ASP A 65 20.15 -23.57 33.43
CA ASP A 65 20.64 -23.76 32.07
C ASP A 65 21.73 -22.75 31.70
N LEU A 66 21.62 -21.50 32.17
CA LEU A 66 22.67 -20.48 32.03
C LEU A 66 23.94 -20.89 32.79
N TYR A 67 23.79 -21.43 33.99
CA TYR A 67 24.93 -21.93 34.78
C TYR A 67 25.61 -23.10 34.09
N ASP A 68 24.83 -24.10 33.66
CA ASP A 68 25.32 -25.31 33.00
C ASP A 68 25.98 -25.01 31.64
N MET A 69 25.63 -23.88 30.99
CA MET A 69 26.30 -23.38 29.78
C MET A 69 27.52 -22.47 30.07
N GLY A 70 27.90 -22.30 31.34
CA GLY A 70 29.16 -21.71 31.76
C GLY A 70 29.07 -20.34 32.43
N CYS A 71 27.87 -19.82 32.72
CA CYS A 71 27.73 -18.62 33.55
C CYS A 71 27.98 -18.99 35.01
N SER A 72 29.18 -18.69 35.50
CA SER A 72 29.65 -19.19 36.81
C SER A 72 28.96 -18.56 38.03
N LYS A 73 28.21 -17.46 37.87
CA LYS A 73 27.52 -16.73 38.95
C LYS A 73 26.10 -16.37 38.54
N VAL A 74 25.13 -17.13 39.04
CA VAL A 74 23.70 -16.92 38.74
C VAL A 74 22.91 -16.89 40.03
N THR A 75 22.36 -15.73 40.37
CA THR A 75 21.48 -15.52 41.51
C THR A 75 20.04 -15.43 41.03
N ASN A 76 19.17 -16.29 41.55
CA ASN A 76 17.74 -16.32 41.24
C ASN A 76 16.95 -15.85 42.46
N ILE A 77 16.00 -14.95 42.27
CA ILE A 77 15.13 -14.49 43.34
C ILE A 77 13.64 -14.61 42.99
N ASP A 78 12.82 -14.89 43.99
CA ASP A 78 11.36 -14.89 43.88
C ASP A 78 10.69 -14.50 45.21
N ILE A 79 9.53 -13.87 45.13
CA ILE A 79 8.73 -13.51 46.32
C ILE A 79 8.13 -14.77 46.97
N SER A 80 7.88 -15.83 46.19
CA SER A 80 7.27 -17.08 46.62
C SER A 80 8.24 -17.98 47.37
N LYS A 81 8.01 -18.16 48.67
CA LYS A 81 8.77 -19.13 49.48
C LYS A 81 8.56 -20.58 49.03
N VAL A 82 7.40 -20.89 48.44
CA VAL A 82 7.07 -22.24 47.97
C VAL A 82 8.00 -22.62 46.81
N VAL A 83 8.15 -21.71 45.84
CA VAL A 83 8.95 -22.00 44.65
C VAL A 83 10.43 -22.01 44.94
N ILE A 84 10.92 -21.11 45.81
CA ILE A 84 12.33 -21.13 46.23
C ILE A 84 12.68 -22.44 46.95
N LYS A 85 11.81 -22.93 47.85
CA LYS A 85 12.02 -24.24 48.48
C LYS A 85 12.03 -25.39 47.46
N GLN A 86 11.13 -25.33 46.47
CA GLN A 86 11.10 -26.29 45.37
C GLN A 86 12.42 -26.27 44.58
N MET A 87 12.89 -25.11 44.15
CA MET A 87 14.13 -24.97 43.39
C MET A 87 15.35 -25.44 44.18
N LEU A 88 15.45 -25.08 45.46
CA LEU A 88 16.52 -25.55 46.35
C LEU A 88 16.50 -27.08 46.54
N SER A 89 15.31 -27.71 46.59
CA SER A 89 15.21 -29.17 46.71
C SER A 89 15.66 -29.93 45.46
N GLN A 90 15.64 -29.26 44.30
CA GLN A 90 16.09 -29.80 43.02
C GLN A 90 17.56 -29.46 42.73
N GLN A 91 18.20 -28.67 43.58
CA GLN A 91 19.55 -28.20 43.37
C GLN A 91 20.57 -29.28 43.74
N ASP A 92 21.46 -29.58 42.79
CA ASP A 92 22.59 -30.48 43.01
C ASP A 92 23.70 -29.76 43.78
N LYS A 93 24.40 -30.48 44.68
CA LYS A 93 25.49 -29.91 45.50
C LYS A 93 26.68 -29.41 44.66
N ASP A 94 26.74 -29.79 43.39
CA ASP A 94 27.83 -29.51 42.46
C ASP A 94 27.73 -28.15 41.73
N ARG A 95 26.78 -27.27 42.09
CA ARG A 95 26.60 -25.93 41.48
C ARG A 95 26.76 -24.78 42.50
N PRO A 96 27.97 -24.53 43.06
CA PRO A 96 28.15 -23.57 44.14
C PRO A 96 27.87 -22.10 43.76
N GLY A 97 27.95 -21.74 42.48
CA GLY A 97 27.66 -20.39 41.99
C GLY A 97 26.21 -20.16 41.55
N LEU A 98 25.33 -21.17 41.64
CA LEU A 98 23.91 -21.05 41.39
C LEU A 98 23.19 -20.82 42.73
N GLN A 99 22.46 -19.73 42.88
CA GLN A 99 21.78 -19.37 44.14
C GLN A 99 20.29 -19.15 43.90
N TYR A 100 19.47 -19.51 44.90
CA TYR A 100 18.03 -19.23 44.95
C TYR A 100 17.69 -18.57 46.28
N LEU A 101 17.16 -17.34 46.24
CA LEU A 101 16.85 -16.56 47.43
C LEU A 101 15.39 -16.11 47.40
N GLN A 102 14.69 -16.26 48.53
CA GLN A 102 13.38 -15.65 48.69
C GLN A 102 13.57 -14.14 48.92
N MET A 103 13.11 -13.32 47.99
CA MET A 103 13.28 -11.87 48.05
C MET A 103 12.22 -11.16 47.23
N ASP A 104 11.73 -10.02 47.72
CA ASP A 104 10.91 -9.11 46.92
C ASP A 104 11.82 -8.32 45.99
N ALA A 105 11.59 -8.44 44.68
CA ALA A 105 12.33 -7.71 43.67
C ALA A 105 12.15 -6.19 43.78
N LEU A 106 11.15 -5.66 44.50
CA LEU A 106 11.04 -4.20 44.72
C LEU A 106 11.82 -3.73 45.96
N GLN A 107 12.34 -4.66 46.77
CA GLN A 107 13.00 -4.38 48.05
C GLN A 107 14.18 -5.34 48.27
N THR A 108 15.12 -5.39 47.32
CA THR A 108 16.27 -6.30 47.45
C THR A 108 17.32 -5.80 48.45
N THR A 109 18.13 -6.70 48.99
CA THR A 109 19.19 -6.37 49.98
C THR A 109 20.60 -6.36 49.39
N PHE A 110 20.73 -6.54 48.07
CA PHE A 110 22.01 -6.54 47.36
C PHE A 110 22.72 -5.19 47.39
N ALA A 111 24.03 -5.20 47.15
CA ALA A 111 24.82 -3.97 47.05
C ALA A 111 24.54 -3.22 45.73
N ASN A 112 24.82 -1.91 45.71
CA ASN A 112 24.74 -1.14 44.48
C ASN A 112 25.79 -1.61 43.47
N ASP A 113 25.45 -1.58 42.19
CA ASP A 113 26.31 -1.94 41.06
C ASP A 113 26.94 -3.36 41.17
N GLN A 114 26.28 -4.28 41.88
CA GLN A 114 26.75 -5.64 42.10
C GLN A 114 26.71 -6.50 40.82
N PHE A 115 25.64 -6.37 40.02
CA PHE A 115 25.38 -7.30 38.93
C PHE A 115 25.83 -6.76 37.56
N SER A 116 26.34 -7.68 36.74
CA SER A 116 26.70 -7.42 35.33
C SER A 116 25.49 -7.46 34.41
N ALA A 117 24.54 -8.34 34.73
CA ALA A 117 23.29 -8.48 34.01
C ALA A 117 22.14 -8.74 34.97
N VAL A 118 21.00 -8.12 34.70
CA VAL A 118 19.74 -8.39 35.39
C VAL A 118 18.72 -8.83 34.35
N ILE A 119 18.08 -9.98 34.58
CA ILE A 119 16.97 -10.49 33.78
C ILE A 119 15.68 -10.20 34.56
N ASP A 120 14.76 -9.49 33.92
CA ASP A 120 13.50 -8.96 34.48
C ASP A 120 13.66 -7.86 35.57
N LYS A 121 12.68 -7.70 36.47
CA LYS A 121 12.44 -6.49 37.29
C LYS A 121 13.62 -6.07 38.19
N GLU A 122 13.61 -4.76 38.54
CA GLU A 122 14.53 -4.04 39.46
C GLU A 122 15.99 -3.89 39.02
N ILE A 123 16.31 -2.71 38.47
CA ILE A 123 17.38 -2.63 37.47
C ILE A 123 18.39 -1.52 37.76
N GLN A 124 17.96 -0.34 38.24
CA GLN A 124 18.82 0.84 38.18
C GLN A 124 19.97 0.81 39.19
N ARG A 125 19.71 0.49 40.46
CA ARG A 125 20.75 0.52 41.51
C ARG A 125 21.66 -0.70 41.47
N LEU A 126 21.12 -1.84 41.05
CA LEU A 126 21.81 -3.14 41.11
C LEU A 126 22.80 -3.34 39.97
N LEU A 127 22.51 -2.72 38.82
CA LEU A 127 23.26 -2.94 37.60
C LEU A 127 24.44 -1.98 37.52
N ARG A 128 25.65 -2.51 37.36
CA ARG A 128 26.87 -1.70 37.17
C ARG A 128 26.86 -0.90 35.87
N LEU A 129 27.74 0.09 35.75
CA LEU A 129 27.98 0.79 34.48
C LEU A 129 28.41 -0.20 33.37
N GLY A 130 27.79 -0.08 32.20
CA GLY A 130 27.93 -1.03 31.09
C GLY A 130 27.23 -2.38 31.31
N GLY A 131 26.57 -2.57 32.45
CA GLY A 131 25.72 -3.72 32.69
C GLY A 131 24.45 -3.67 31.83
N ARG A 132 23.85 -4.85 31.63
CA ARG A 132 22.68 -5.03 30.77
C ARG A 132 21.46 -5.47 31.55
N TYR A 133 20.37 -4.76 31.34
CA TYR A 133 19.04 -5.24 31.65
C TYR A 133 18.48 -5.99 30.46
N ILE A 134 18.00 -7.21 30.67
CA ILE A 134 17.36 -8.02 29.63
C ILE A 134 15.94 -8.36 30.10
N CYS A 135 14.95 -8.07 29.26
CA CYS A 135 13.56 -8.41 29.51
C CYS A 135 12.98 -9.12 28.29
N ILE A 136 12.19 -10.16 28.51
CA ILE A 136 11.48 -10.85 27.45
C ILE A 136 9.99 -10.50 27.58
N SER A 137 9.38 -10.07 26.49
CA SER A 137 8.00 -9.60 26.52
C SER A 137 7.34 -9.74 25.16
N LEU A 138 6.00 -9.83 25.15
CA LEU A 138 5.21 -9.56 23.96
C LEU A 138 5.21 -8.07 23.58
N LEU A 139 5.77 -7.21 24.45
CA LEU A 139 6.02 -5.79 24.23
C LEU A 139 4.78 -5.01 23.79
N GLN A 140 3.64 -5.30 24.41
CA GLN A 140 2.37 -4.61 24.15
C GLN A 140 2.57 -3.08 24.24
N GLU A 141 1.80 -2.31 23.48
CA GLU A 141 1.96 -0.86 23.33
C GLU A 141 2.21 -0.11 24.66
N HIS A 142 1.40 -0.37 25.68
CA HIS A 142 1.55 0.26 26.99
C HIS A 142 2.86 -0.11 27.73
N ILE A 143 3.43 -1.30 27.49
CA ILE A 143 4.74 -1.72 28.01
C ILE A 143 5.85 -1.03 27.22
N LEU A 144 5.72 -0.99 25.89
CA LEU A 144 6.67 -0.31 25.01
C LEU A 144 6.84 1.16 25.39
N HIS A 145 5.73 1.88 25.61
CA HIS A 145 5.77 3.26 26.08
C HIS A 145 6.53 3.39 27.41
N LYS A 146 6.23 2.56 28.41
CA LYS A 146 6.95 2.62 29.70
C LYS A 146 8.46 2.40 29.56
N ILE A 147 8.89 1.49 28.68
CA ILE A 147 10.31 1.23 28.43
C ILE A 147 10.96 2.45 27.75
N LEU A 148 10.31 3.03 26.74
CA LEU A 148 10.80 4.19 25.99
C LEU A 148 10.80 5.49 26.81
N ASP A 149 9.86 5.63 27.74
CA ASP A 149 9.76 6.79 28.62
C ASP A 149 10.84 6.74 29.71
N TYR A 150 11.18 5.55 30.20
CA TYR A 150 12.14 5.38 31.28
C TYR A 150 13.59 5.28 30.78
N PHE A 151 13.94 4.27 29.98
CA PHE A 151 15.35 3.94 29.71
C PHE A 151 16.08 5.01 28.88
N PRO A 152 15.60 5.39 27.67
CA PRO A 152 16.22 6.47 26.90
C PRO A 152 16.30 7.80 27.65
N SER A 153 15.28 8.13 28.46
CA SER A 153 15.24 9.38 29.24
C SER A 153 16.24 9.39 30.39
N ASN A 154 16.61 8.22 30.91
CA ASN A 154 17.66 8.06 31.92
C ASN A 154 19.05 7.83 31.30
N GLY A 155 19.22 8.02 30.00
CA GLY A 155 20.52 7.91 29.32
C GLY A 155 20.98 6.48 29.03
N TRP A 156 20.06 5.51 29.04
CA TRP A 156 20.37 4.11 28.70
C TRP A 156 20.28 3.90 27.19
N MET A 157 21.15 3.05 26.65
CA MET A 157 20.97 2.53 25.30
C MET A 157 19.85 1.50 25.31
N LEU A 158 18.94 1.57 24.35
CA LEU A 158 17.85 0.61 24.16
C LEU A 158 18.05 -0.16 22.87
N ARG A 159 17.98 -1.48 22.94
CA ARG A 159 17.91 -2.38 21.80
C ARG A 159 16.74 -3.35 21.94
N ILE A 160 15.94 -3.52 20.90
CA ILE A 160 14.84 -4.50 20.87
C ILE A 160 15.11 -5.52 19.77
N VAL A 161 15.06 -6.80 20.12
CA VAL A 161 15.31 -7.92 19.20
C VAL A 161 14.07 -8.80 19.16
N ARG A 162 13.57 -9.14 17.97
CA ARG A 162 12.50 -10.12 17.80
C ARG A 162 13.08 -11.54 17.90
N CYS A 163 12.42 -12.40 18.67
CA CYS A 163 12.80 -13.79 18.88
C CYS A 163 11.88 -14.70 18.06
N PHE A 164 12.38 -15.27 16.96
CA PHE A 164 11.57 -16.05 16.02
C PHE A 164 11.32 -17.49 16.47
N GLU A 165 12.25 -18.11 17.20
CA GLU A 165 12.22 -19.52 17.58
C GLU A 165 11.03 -19.85 18.48
N PRO A 166 10.69 -19.04 19.52
CA PRO A 166 9.45 -19.25 20.27
C PRO A 166 8.20 -19.15 19.39
N GLU A 167 8.20 -18.20 18.45
CA GLU A 167 7.08 -18.00 17.53
C GLU A 167 6.84 -19.22 16.63
N ILE A 168 7.93 -19.79 16.09
CA ILE A 168 7.91 -20.99 15.24
C ILE A 168 7.38 -22.19 16.05
N LYS A 169 7.90 -22.42 17.26
CA LYS A 169 7.45 -23.52 18.13
C LYS A 169 5.95 -23.41 18.47
N SER A 170 5.44 -22.21 18.76
CA SER A 170 4.00 -21.99 18.95
C SER A 170 3.18 -22.31 17.69
N ILE A 171 3.69 -21.99 16.50
CA ILE A 171 3.02 -22.32 15.23
C ILE A 171 2.98 -23.84 15.01
N GLU A 172 4.10 -24.54 15.24
CA GLU A 172 4.20 -26.00 15.11
C GLU A 172 3.23 -26.71 16.06
N ASN A 173 3.07 -26.19 17.28
CA ASN A 173 2.09 -26.68 18.26
C ASN A 173 0.64 -26.32 17.91
N GLY A 174 0.41 -25.55 16.85
CA GLY A 174 -0.92 -25.12 16.40
C GLY A 174 -1.57 -24.06 17.29
N GLU A 175 -0.76 -23.37 18.09
CA GLU A 175 -1.14 -22.30 19.01
C GLU A 175 -1.13 -20.93 18.31
N ASN A 176 -1.58 -19.91 19.03
CA ASN A 176 -1.42 -18.53 18.58
C ASN A 176 0.01 -18.09 18.82
N SER A 177 0.66 -17.65 17.75
CA SER A 177 1.99 -17.08 17.79
C SER A 177 1.87 -15.56 17.79
N LEU A 178 2.31 -14.96 18.88
CA LEU A 178 2.48 -13.51 19.02
C LEU A 178 3.98 -13.21 19.05
N PRO A 179 4.41 -12.08 18.49
CA PRO A 179 5.81 -11.78 18.41
C PRO A 179 6.41 -11.61 19.80
N VAL A 180 7.50 -12.34 20.05
CA VAL A 180 8.25 -12.29 21.30
C VAL A 180 9.45 -11.38 21.08
N PHE A 181 9.69 -10.46 22.01
CA PHE A 181 10.79 -9.53 21.94
C PHE A 181 11.70 -9.67 23.15
N MET A 182 13.01 -9.64 22.89
CA MET A 182 14.04 -9.41 23.88
C MET A 182 14.43 -7.94 23.87
N ILE A 183 14.23 -7.27 25.00
CA ILE A 183 14.57 -5.87 25.22
C ILE A 183 15.87 -5.83 26.01
N ILE A 184 16.89 -5.17 25.47
CA ILE A 184 18.20 -4.99 26.07
C ILE A 184 18.42 -3.51 26.37
N CYS A 185 18.49 -3.15 27.65
CA CYS A 185 18.84 -1.80 28.07
C CYS A 185 20.24 -1.79 28.70
N THR A 186 21.16 -0.99 28.17
CA THR A 186 22.54 -0.90 28.70
C THR A 186 22.74 0.41 29.44
N LYS A 187 23.21 0.32 30.70
CA LYS A 187 23.42 1.49 31.58
C LYS A 187 24.70 2.24 31.20
N PHE A 188 24.57 3.54 30.95
CA PHE A 188 25.68 4.46 30.72
C PHE A 188 25.60 5.66 31.68
N THR A 189 26.70 6.40 31.83
CA THR A 189 26.78 7.56 32.73
C THR A 189 26.11 8.81 32.15
N ALA A 190 26.30 9.08 30.86
CA ALA A 190 25.60 10.08 30.08
C ALA A 190 25.87 9.81 28.60
N LEU A 191 24.81 9.70 27.79
CA LEU A 191 24.93 9.57 26.33
C LEU A 191 24.62 10.92 25.68
N PRO A 192 25.46 11.40 24.73
CA PRO A 192 25.22 12.69 24.05
C PRO A 192 23.98 12.67 23.15
N ARG A 193 23.52 11.47 22.78
CA ARG A 193 22.29 11.23 22.02
C ARG A 193 21.67 9.92 22.49
N LYS A 194 20.34 9.81 22.36
CA LYS A 194 19.64 8.53 22.56
C LYS A 194 20.17 7.51 21.56
N ILE A 195 20.40 6.28 22.01
CA ILE A 195 20.77 5.15 21.16
C ILE A 195 19.60 4.19 21.19
N LEU A 196 18.87 4.13 20.08
CA LEU A 196 17.69 3.29 19.88
C LEU A 196 17.98 2.34 18.72
N GLU A 197 17.93 1.04 18.98
CA GLU A 197 18.23 0.01 18.00
C GLU A 197 17.14 -1.06 17.97
N ILE A 198 16.83 -1.54 16.77
CA ILE A 198 15.86 -2.61 16.56
C ILE A 198 16.48 -3.70 15.66
N CYS A 199 16.15 -4.96 15.93
CA CYS A 199 16.55 -6.11 15.14
C CYS A 199 15.31 -6.98 14.95
N LEU A 200 14.56 -6.69 13.88
CA LEU A 200 13.21 -7.23 13.69
C LEU A 200 13.11 -8.24 12.54
N GLY A 201 14.12 -8.30 11.67
CA GLY A 201 14.24 -9.27 10.59
C GLY A 201 15.03 -10.51 11.00
N SER A 202 14.82 -11.61 10.27
CA SER A 202 15.53 -12.89 10.48
C SER A 202 17.03 -12.84 10.11
N ASN A 203 17.44 -11.82 9.35
CA ASN A 203 18.83 -11.61 8.92
C ASN A 203 19.75 -11.05 10.01
N ASN A 204 19.29 -10.87 11.25
CA ASN A 204 20.04 -10.28 12.37
C ASN A 204 20.59 -8.86 12.09
N LYS A 205 20.04 -8.15 11.10
CA LYS A 205 20.42 -6.76 10.81
C LYS A 205 19.87 -5.85 11.92
N ILE A 206 20.74 -4.97 12.42
CA ILE A 206 20.40 -3.97 13.43
C ILE A 206 20.15 -2.65 12.72
N ASP A 207 18.94 -2.12 12.86
CA ASP A 207 18.55 -0.80 12.37
C ASP A 207 18.56 0.21 13.53
N LYS A 208 19.00 1.43 13.24
CA LYS A 208 19.05 2.53 14.22
C LYS A 208 17.83 3.42 14.02
N CYS A 209 17.13 3.69 15.11
CA CYS A 209 15.99 4.60 15.13
C CYS A 209 16.44 6.00 15.59
N GLU A 210 15.89 7.04 14.97
CA GLU A 210 16.18 8.42 15.35
C GLU A 210 15.32 8.86 16.54
N THR A 211 14.08 8.38 16.57
CA THR A 211 13.09 8.76 17.58
C THR A 211 12.44 7.54 18.24
N CYS A 212 11.85 7.75 19.44
CA CYS A 212 11.04 6.72 20.08
C CYS A 212 9.80 6.35 19.25
N ASN A 213 9.29 7.28 18.42
CA ASN A 213 8.14 7.02 17.56
C ASN A 213 8.48 6.03 16.44
N ASP A 214 9.71 6.07 15.91
CA ASP A 214 10.15 5.10 14.89
C ASP A 214 10.16 3.68 15.46
N VAL A 215 10.60 3.53 16.73
CA VAL A 215 10.55 2.27 17.46
C VAL A 215 9.11 1.81 17.65
N ILE A 216 8.22 2.71 18.09
CA ILE A 216 6.79 2.41 18.28
C ILE A 216 6.16 1.94 16.97
N SER A 217 6.31 2.71 15.88
CA SER A 217 5.76 2.35 14.57
C SER A 217 6.23 0.96 14.11
N SER A 218 7.52 0.68 14.27
CA SER A 218 8.12 -0.59 13.83
C SER A 218 7.59 -1.80 14.62
N ILE A 219 7.53 -1.70 15.95
CA ILE A 219 7.03 -2.79 16.81
C ILE A 219 5.52 -2.98 16.64
N THR A 220 4.76 -1.89 16.61
CA THR A 220 3.31 -1.93 16.43
C THR A 220 2.93 -2.52 15.07
N SER A 221 3.66 -2.20 14.01
CA SER A 221 3.45 -2.80 12.68
C SER A 221 3.56 -4.33 12.72
N ILE A 222 4.61 -4.87 13.36
CA ILE A 222 4.82 -6.32 13.48
C ILE A 222 3.74 -6.98 14.32
N GLN A 223 3.36 -6.37 15.44
CA GLN A 223 2.29 -6.88 16.29
C GLN A 223 0.94 -6.92 15.56
N ARG A 224 0.61 -5.86 14.81
CA ARG A 224 -0.59 -5.80 13.98
C ARG A 224 -0.59 -6.86 12.89
N ALA A 225 0.53 -7.00 12.17
CA ALA A 225 0.67 -8.03 11.14
C ALA A 225 0.47 -9.45 11.72
N ALA A 226 1.10 -9.76 12.85
CA ALA A 226 0.93 -11.05 13.53
C ALA A 226 -0.53 -11.30 13.97
N PHE A 227 -1.21 -10.26 14.46
CA PHE A 227 -2.63 -10.35 14.84
C PHE A 227 -3.54 -10.62 13.63
N ILE A 228 -3.29 -9.95 12.50
CA ILE A 228 -4.03 -10.18 11.26
C ILE A 228 -3.79 -11.62 10.75
N CYS A 229 -2.54 -12.08 10.69
CA CYS A 229 -2.21 -13.45 10.29
C CYS A 229 -2.88 -14.50 11.21
N SER A 230 -2.86 -14.27 12.53
CA SER A 230 -3.52 -15.15 13.49
C SER A 230 -5.04 -15.20 13.29
N SER A 231 -5.65 -14.04 13.04
CA SER A 231 -7.08 -13.91 12.76
C SER A 231 -7.44 -14.64 11.46
N LEU A 232 -6.75 -14.35 10.36
CA LEU A 232 -6.91 -15.01 9.06
C LEU A 232 -6.80 -16.53 9.15
N ARG A 233 -5.92 -17.05 10.00
CA ARG A 233 -5.77 -18.49 10.21
C ARG A 233 -7.03 -19.13 10.81
N LYS A 234 -7.76 -18.39 11.65
CA LYS A 234 -8.87 -18.89 12.48
C LYS A 234 -10.27 -18.52 11.98
N SER A 235 -10.41 -17.40 11.28
CA SER A 235 -11.69 -16.88 10.81
C SER A 235 -11.78 -16.86 9.28
N SER A 236 -13.03 -16.91 8.80
CA SER A 236 -13.37 -16.50 7.43
C SER A 236 -13.47 -14.99 7.37
N ILE A 237 -13.11 -14.40 6.23
CA ILE A 237 -13.27 -12.97 5.94
C ILE A 237 -14.35 -12.70 4.90
N GLU A 238 -15.23 -13.68 4.63
CA GLU A 238 -16.33 -13.58 3.66
C GLU A 238 -17.18 -12.31 3.85
N ASN A 239 -17.42 -11.91 5.10
CA ASN A 239 -18.22 -10.73 5.43
C ASN A 239 -17.42 -9.41 5.50
N ASP A 240 -16.09 -9.52 5.62
CA ASP A 240 -15.18 -8.36 5.71
C ASP A 240 -14.78 -7.85 4.31
N GLY A 241 -15.03 -8.67 3.29
CA GLY A 241 -14.96 -8.35 1.87
C GLY A 241 -13.54 -8.32 1.28
N GLU A 242 -12.54 -7.75 1.95
CA GLU A 242 -11.12 -7.84 1.53
C GLU A 242 -10.20 -7.33 2.65
N ILE A 243 -9.04 -7.97 2.83
CA ILE A 243 -7.95 -7.45 3.67
C ILE A 243 -6.77 -7.09 2.76
N SER A 244 -6.19 -5.90 2.95
CA SER A 244 -5.00 -5.45 2.20
C SER A 244 -3.80 -5.27 3.14
N LEU A 245 -2.63 -5.70 2.69
CA LEU A 245 -1.37 -5.67 3.43
C LEU A 245 -0.24 -5.23 2.50
N ASP A 246 0.59 -4.30 2.95
CA ASP A 246 1.81 -3.92 2.26
C ASP A 246 3.03 -4.62 2.87
N LEU A 247 3.88 -5.17 2.01
CA LEU A 247 5.10 -5.88 2.36
C LEU A 247 6.32 -5.00 2.03
N TYR A 248 7.13 -4.76 3.04
CA TYR A 248 8.37 -4.00 2.95
C TYR A 248 9.45 -4.64 3.84
N GLU A 249 10.71 -4.30 3.59
CA GLU A 249 11.80 -4.76 4.44
C GLU A 249 11.69 -4.16 5.86
N PRO A 250 11.94 -4.95 6.92
CA PRO A 250 11.97 -4.43 8.27
C PRO A 250 12.86 -3.18 8.39
N GLY A 251 12.34 -2.12 9.02
CA GLY A 251 13.06 -0.85 9.19
C GLY A 251 12.91 0.15 8.03
N ASP A 252 12.30 -0.24 6.91
CA ASP A 252 12.10 0.65 5.76
C ASP A 252 10.62 0.66 5.34
N GLN A 253 9.78 1.36 6.12
CA GLN A 253 8.32 1.40 5.91
C GLN A 253 7.92 2.18 4.65
N SER A 254 8.75 3.11 4.18
CA SER A 254 8.62 3.75 2.86
C SER A 254 8.86 2.78 1.69
N ASN A 255 9.43 1.63 2.02
CA ASN A 255 9.98 0.54 1.26
C ASN A 255 9.16 -0.33 0.33
N VAL A 256 7.88 -0.01 0.09
CA VAL A 256 6.90 -1.06 -0.24
C VAL A 256 7.29 -1.81 -1.52
N LYS A 257 7.40 -3.14 -1.38
CA LYS A 257 7.80 -4.04 -2.45
C LYS A 257 6.61 -4.82 -3.01
N PHE A 258 5.66 -5.22 -2.17
CA PHE A 258 4.46 -5.91 -2.64
C PHE A 258 3.22 -5.41 -1.88
N SER A 259 2.07 -5.41 -2.53
CA SER A 259 0.77 -5.37 -1.85
C SER A 259 0.10 -6.73 -1.98
N VAL A 260 -0.49 -7.22 -0.89
CA VAL A 260 -1.24 -8.46 -0.83
C VAL A 260 -2.69 -8.17 -0.47
N HIS A 261 -3.59 -8.53 -1.37
CA HIS A 261 -5.03 -8.46 -1.15
C HIS A 261 -5.58 -9.86 -0.92
N ILE A 262 -6.18 -10.08 0.24
CA ILE A 262 -6.76 -11.36 0.63
C ILE A 262 -8.26 -11.27 0.45
N VAL A 263 -8.77 -12.13 -0.42
CA VAL A 263 -10.19 -12.23 -0.76
C VAL A 263 -10.66 -13.65 -0.51
N GLU A 264 -11.89 -13.77 -0.05
CA GLU A 264 -12.55 -15.05 0.21
C GLU A 264 -13.93 -15.02 -0.46
N ILE A 265 -14.29 -16.13 -1.11
CA ILE A 265 -15.60 -16.32 -1.72
C ILE A 265 -16.49 -17.15 -0.78
N PRO A 266 -17.83 -17.15 -0.98
CA PRO A 266 -18.70 -18.07 -0.27
C PRO A 266 -18.22 -19.51 -0.40
N PHE A 267 -18.18 -20.24 0.71
CA PHE A 267 -17.52 -21.54 0.77
C PHE A 267 -18.10 -22.55 -0.24
N VAL A 268 -17.22 -23.11 -1.07
CA VAL A 268 -17.54 -24.17 -2.03
C VAL A 268 -16.72 -25.43 -1.70
N ALA A 269 -17.41 -26.53 -1.40
CA ALA A 269 -16.78 -27.76 -0.91
C ALA A 269 -15.79 -28.42 -1.89
N LYS A 270 -16.00 -28.26 -3.21
CA LYS A 270 -15.10 -28.78 -4.26
C LYS A 270 -13.83 -27.94 -4.45
N ASN A 271 -13.83 -26.69 -3.96
CA ASN A 271 -12.70 -25.79 -4.15
C ASN A 271 -11.58 -26.13 -3.16
N ALA A 272 -10.34 -25.98 -3.63
CA ALA A 272 -9.19 -26.04 -2.75
C ALA A 272 -9.23 -24.86 -1.74
N PRO A 273 -8.64 -25.01 -0.55
CA PRO A 273 -8.84 -24.02 0.51
C PRO A 273 -8.17 -22.68 0.23
N TYR A 274 -6.99 -22.66 -0.39
CA TYR A 274 -6.18 -21.44 -0.52
C TYR A 274 -5.16 -21.52 -1.65
N ALA A 275 -4.91 -20.39 -2.31
CA ALA A 275 -3.81 -20.18 -3.24
C ALA A 275 -3.26 -18.75 -3.15
N CYS A 276 -2.07 -18.56 -3.70
CA CYS A 276 -1.50 -17.23 -3.99
C CYS A 276 -1.60 -16.96 -5.48
N PHE A 277 -2.04 -15.77 -5.86
CA PHE A 277 -2.06 -15.30 -7.24
C PHE A 277 -1.07 -14.14 -7.39
N ILE A 278 -0.06 -14.30 -8.25
CA ILE A 278 0.90 -13.24 -8.56
C ILE A 278 0.39 -12.50 -9.80
N VAL A 279 0.16 -11.20 -9.66
CA VAL A 279 -0.24 -10.34 -10.78
C VAL A 279 0.99 -10.05 -11.65
N PRO A 280 0.98 -10.36 -12.96
CA PRO A 280 2.10 -10.04 -13.83
C PRO A 280 2.36 -8.52 -13.92
N GLN A 281 3.63 -8.16 -14.07
CA GLN A 281 4.05 -6.79 -14.32
C GLN A 281 3.43 -6.24 -15.60
N GLY A 282 2.88 -5.04 -15.50
CA GLY A 282 2.17 -4.35 -16.57
C GLY A 282 0.67 -4.65 -16.62
N ARG A 283 0.15 -5.57 -15.80
CA ARG A 283 -1.27 -5.91 -15.73
C ARG A 283 -1.98 -5.39 -14.48
N GLU A 284 -1.23 -4.81 -13.53
CA GLU A 284 -1.73 -4.43 -12.19
C GLU A 284 -2.90 -3.45 -12.21
N THR A 285 -3.05 -2.69 -13.30
CA THR A 285 -4.12 -1.70 -13.49
C THR A 285 -5.39 -2.28 -14.08
N GLU A 286 -5.35 -3.50 -14.63
CA GLU A 286 -6.55 -4.16 -15.15
C GLU A 286 -7.58 -4.31 -14.04
N TRP A 287 -8.85 -4.10 -14.37
CA TRP A 287 -9.97 -4.09 -13.43
C TRP A 287 -9.97 -5.30 -12.48
N LEU A 288 -9.62 -6.47 -13.02
CA LEU A 288 -9.54 -7.77 -12.34
C LEU A 288 -8.57 -7.75 -11.14
N PHE A 289 -7.53 -6.91 -11.16
CA PHE A 289 -6.52 -6.83 -10.11
C PHE A 289 -6.55 -5.50 -9.35
N SER A 290 -6.93 -4.41 -10.00
CA SER A 290 -6.89 -3.05 -9.41
C SER A 290 -8.09 -2.73 -8.52
N THR A 291 -9.23 -3.38 -8.73
CA THR A 291 -10.47 -3.10 -7.96
C THR A 291 -10.86 -4.26 -7.03
N LYS A 292 -11.52 -3.94 -5.91
CA LYS A 292 -12.07 -4.95 -4.98
C LYS A 292 -13.05 -5.90 -5.69
N ALA A 293 -13.94 -5.34 -6.52
CA ALA A 293 -14.92 -6.13 -7.27
C ALA A 293 -14.25 -7.08 -8.28
N GLY A 294 -13.21 -6.61 -8.97
CA GLY A 294 -12.42 -7.43 -9.88
C GLY A 294 -11.67 -8.54 -9.15
N ARG A 295 -11.05 -8.24 -8.01
CA ARG A 295 -10.36 -9.26 -7.20
C ARG A 295 -11.31 -10.33 -6.65
N GLN A 296 -12.53 -9.95 -6.27
CA GLN A 296 -13.59 -10.88 -5.90
C GLN A 296 -14.04 -11.75 -7.08
N ASN A 297 -14.18 -11.16 -8.27
CA ASN A 297 -14.48 -11.89 -9.49
C ASN A 297 -13.36 -12.89 -9.84
N LEU A 298 -12.10 -12.46 -9.76
CA LEU A 298 -10.93 -13.33 -9.95
C LEU A 298 -10.99 -14.53 -9.01
N ALA A 299 -11.21 -14.30 -7.71
CA ALA A 299 -11.31 -15.39 -6.73
C ALA A 299 -12.41 -16.39 -7.10
N ALA A 300 -13.59 -15.91 -7.51
CA ALA A 300 -14.71 -16.75 -7.93
C ALA A 300 -14.45 -17.54 -9.23
N MET A 301 -13.60 -17.02 -10.13
CA MET A 301 -13.16 -17.73 -11.33
C MET A 301 -12.10 -18.79 -11.05
N THR A 302 -11.48 -18.75 -9.87
CA THR A 302 -10.52 -19.79 -9.45
C THR A 302 -11.22 -20.92 -8.70
N ASN A 303 -10.65 -22.13 -8.73
CA ASN A 303 -11.14 -23.27 -7.95
C ASN A 303 -10.65 -23.23 -6.49
N TYR A 304 -10.56 -22.03 -5.89
CA TYR A 304 -10.09 -21.82 -4.52
C TYR A 304 -11.11 -21.03 -3.69
N ASN A 305 -11.22 -21.32 -2.39
CA ASN A 305 -12.11 -20.59 -1.49
C ASN A 305 -11.51 -19.26 -1.02
N ARG A 306 -10.19 -19.19 -0.87
CA ARG A 306 -9.46 -17.96 -0.52
C ARG A 306 -8.28 -17.75 -1.47
N LEU A 307 -8.03 -16.49 -1.82
CA LEU A 307 -6.93 -16.09 -2.68
C LEU A 307 -6.14 -14.94 -2.03
N ALA A 308 -4.82 -15.08 -1.96
CA ALA A 308 -3.92 -13.96 -1.72
C ALA A 308 -3.40 -13.43 -3.06
N ILE A 309 -3.84 -12.24 -3.45
CA ILE A 309 -3.50 -11.60 -4.73
C ILE A 309 -2.36 -10.62 -4.48
N VAL A 310 -1.20 -10.90 -5.08
CA VAL A 310 0.05 -10.17 -4.85
C VAL A 310 0.37 -9.30 -6.06
N SER A 311 0.49 -8.00 -5.82
CA SER A 311 0.89 -7.00 -6.81
C SER A 311 2.28 -6.46 -6.49
N MET A 312 3.07 -6.17 -7.52
CA MET A 312 4.44 -5.67 -7.39
C MET A 312 4.50 -4.16 -7.59
N HIS A 313 5.17 -3.45 -6.70
CA HIS A 313 5.34 -2.00 -6.79
C HIS A 313 6.31 -1.59 -7.93
N ARG A 314 6.15 -0.36 -8.40
CA ARG A 314 7.10 0.32 -9.29
C ARG A 314 8.30 0.84 -8.48
N GLY A 315 9.43 1.06 -9.15
CA GLY A 315 10.70 1.44 -8.49
C GLY A 315 11.37 0.28 -7.75
N LYS A 316 11.02 -0.96 -8.09
CA LYS A 316 11.55 -2.19 -7.49
C LYS A 316 12.01 -3.14 -8.60
N VAL A 317 13.09 -3.85 -8.34
CA VAL A 317 13.63 -4.87 -9.23
C VAL A 317 13.16 -6.24 -8.74
N TYR A 318 12.62 -7.02 -9.66
CA TYR A 318 12.18 -8.39 -9.42
C TYR A 318 12.92 -9.30 -10.37
N GLY A 319 13.27 -10.48 -9.89
CA GLY A 319 13.87 -11.53 -10.69
C GLY A 319 12.82 -12.27 -11.51
N THR A 320 13.01 -13.58 -11.63
CA THR A 320 12.06 -14.49 -12.28
C THR A 320 10.81 -14.71 -11.42
N LEU A 321 9.74 -15.22 -12.05
CA LEU A 321 8.53 -15.62 -11.34
C LEU A 321 8.82 -16.61 -10.20
N ASP A 322 9.78 -17.54 -10.40
CA ASP A 322 10.13 -18.52 -9.36
C ASP A 322 10.93 -17.92 -8.21
N GLU A 323 11.76 -16.91 -8.46
CA GLU A 323 12.42 -16.14 -7.40
C GLU A 323 11.40 -15.34 -6.58
N VAL A 324 10.39 -14.75 -7.22
CA VAL A 324 9.29 -14.05 -6.53
C VAL A 324 8.45 -15.04 -5.70
N LYS A 325 8.13 -16.22 -6.23
CA LYS A 325 7.42 -17.27 -5.46
C LYS A 325 8.20 -17.66 -4.21
N LYS A 326 9.51 -17.86 -4.35
CA LYS A 326 10.40 -18.22 -3.23
C LYS A 326 10.46 -17.12 -2.17
N GLU A 327 10.51 -15.86 -2.58
CA GLU A 327 10.48 -14.72 -1.65
C GLU A 327 9.16 -14.63 -0.87
N LEU A 328 8.04 -14.96 -1.52
CA LEU A 328 6.70 -14.88 -0.93
C LEU A 328 6.30 -16.12 -0.13
N GLU A 329 7.05 -17.21 -0.19
CA GLU A 329 6.65 -18.54 0.32
C GLU A 329 6.26 -18.50 1.81
N ASP A 330 7.14 -17.97 2.67
CA ASP A 330 6.89 -17.86 4.10
C ASP A 330 5.71 -16.91 4.42
N ILE A 331 5.61 -15.82 3.67
CA ILE A 331 4.57 -14.80 3.87
C ILE A 331 3.20 -15.37 3.51
N VAL A 332 3.09 -16.00 2.35
CA VAL A 332 1.86 -16.65 1.87
C VAL A 332 1.43 -17.77 2.81
N CYS A 333 2.39 -18.54 3.35
CA CYS A 333 2.12 -19.55 4.39
C CYS A 333 1.49 -18.93 5.65
N ASN A 334 1.97 -17.76 6.08
CA ASN A 334 1.44 -17.09 7.27
C ASN A 334 0.00 -16.57 7.10
N LEU A 335 -0.43 -16.34 5.85
CA LEU A 335 -1.79 -15.89 5.51
C LEU A 335 -2.78 -17.05 5.29
N ALA A 336 -2.30 -18.29 5.28
CA ALA A 336 -3.11 -19.48 4.99
C ALA A 336 -4.09 -19.84 6.13
N PRO A 337 -5.28 -20.37 5.81
CA PRO A 337 -6.23 -20.85 6.82
C PRO A 337 -5.74 -22.14 7.51
N LYS A 338 -6.15 -22.36 8.77
CA LYS A 338 -5.69 -23.49 9.63
C LYS A 338 -5.84 -24.89 9.02
N LYS A 339 -6.75 -25.07 8.06
CA LYS A 339 -7.04 -26.38 7.43
C LYS A 339 -5.93 -26.86 6.47
N LEU A 340 -4.99 -26.01 6.05
CA LEU A 340 -3.81 -26.43 5.29
C LEU A 340 -2.71 -26.88 6.26
N LYS A 341 -2.74 -28.14 6.69
CA LYS A 341 -1.69 -28.69 7.57
C LYS A 341 -0.53 -29.40 6.85
N SER A 342 -0.53 -29.50 5.52
CA SER A 342 0.51 -30.27 4.80
C SER A 342 0.53 -30.12 3.28
N GLN A 343 -0.16 -29.13 2.70
CA GLN A 343 -0.20 -28.97 1.24
C GLN A 343 0.67 -27.80 0.78
N LYS A 344 1.47 -28.04 -0.26
CA LYS A 344 2.18 -27.01 -1.01
C LYS A 344 1.15 -26.00 -1.53
N ILE A 345 1.24 -24.75 -1.10
CA ILE A 345 0.34 -23.69 -1.54
C ILE A 345 0.54 -23.46 -3.03
N ALA A 346 -0.54 -23.47 -3.79
CA ALA A 346 -0.47 -23.23 -5.23
C ALA A 346 -0.20 -21.75 -5.50
N PHE A 347 0.78 -21.48 -6.36
CA PHE A 347 1.02 -20.16 -6.94
C PHE A 347 0.44 -20.11 -8.35
N LEU A 348 -0.50 -19.19 -8.55
CA LEU A 348 -1.18 -18.89 -9.80
C LEU A 348 -0.62 -17.60 -10.40
N SER A 349 -0.68 -17.46 -11.72
CA SER A 349 -0.34 -16.23 -12.45
C SER A 349 -0.99 -16.32 -13.84
N LEU A 350 -1.13 -15.18 -14.53
CA LEU A 350 -1.43 -15.19 -15.96
C LEU A 350 -0.14 -15.39 -16.74
N GLY A 351 -0.03 -16.53 -17.41
CA GLY A 351 1.15 -16.91 -18.18
C GLY A 351 2.29 -17.49 -17.34
N ALA A 352 3.37 -17.88 -18.04
CA ALA A 352 4.53 -18.55 -17.45
C ALA A 352 5.65 -17.59 -17.00
N THR A 353 5.50 -16.29 -17.24
CA THR A 353 6.52 -15.27 -16.91
C THR A 353 5.93 -14.19 -16.01
N LEU A 354 6.79 -13.38 -15.40
CA LEU A 354 6.39 -12.27 -14.53
C LEU A 354 5.81 -11.07 -15.30
N GLY A 355 5.66 -11.16 -16.62
CA GLY A 355 5.40 -10.00 -17.48
C GLY A 355 6.68 -9.21 -17.76
N LYS A 356 6.57 -8.21 -18.64
CA LYS A 356 7.70 -7.36 -19.05
C LYS A 356 7.31 -5.89 -18.99
N ARG A 357 7.94 -5.17 -18.08
CA ARG A 357 7.77 -3.74 -17.86
C ARG A 357 9.12 -3.06 -18.04
N ASN A 358 9.25 -2.22 -19.06
CA ASN A 358 10.51 -1.52 -19.34
C ASN A 358 10.37 -0.06 -18.95
N ILE A 359 11.00 0.34 -17.85
CA ILE A 359 11.07 1.74 -17.45
C ILE A 359 11.82 2.52 -18.53
N ARG A 360 11.21 3.60 -19.00
CA ARG A 360 11.74 4.51 -20.03
C ARG A 360 12.30 5.78 -19.39
N TYR A 361 11.63 6.26 -18.35
CA TYR A 361 12.01 7.47 -17.65
C TYR A 361 11.39 7.49 -16.25
N GLU A 362 12.11 8.07 -15.29
CA GLU A 362 11.63 8.37 -13.95
C GLU A 362 11.88 9.86 -13.69
N GLY A 363 10.91 10.52 -13.06
CA GLY A 363 10.99 11.94 -12.79
C GLY A 363 10.17 12.34 -11.58
N LYS A 364 10.17 13.64 -11.30
CA LYS A 364 9.40 14.21 -10.20
C LYS A 364 8.79 15.54 -10.62
N SER A 365 7.49 15.66 -10.42
CA SER A 365 6.73 16.90 -10.58
C SER A 365 6.47 17.54 -9.22
N THR A 366 6.45 18.86 -9.17
CA THR A 366 6.03 19.62 -7.97
C THR A 366 4.53 19.45 -7.66
N PHE A 367 3.72 19.17 -8.67
CA PHE A 367 2.25 19.02 -8.54
C PHE A 367 1.81 17.57 -8.35
N SER A 368 2.55 16.61 -8.91
CA SER A 368 2.14 15.20 -8.97
C SER A 368 3.04 14.26 -8.16
N GLY A 369 4.19 14.74 -7.68
CA GLY A 369 5.19 13.93 -7.01
C GLY A 369 6.01 13.10 -7.99
N GLU A 370 6.54 11.97 -7.53
CA GLU A 370 7.37 11.09 -8.34
C GLU A 370 6.52 10.32 -9.35
N TYR A 371 7.06 10.15 -10.57
CA TYR A 371 6.37 9.50 -11.66
C TYR A 371 7.31 8.63 -12.49
N VAL A 372 6.71 7.71 -13.23
CA VAL A 372 7.42 6.77 -14.09
C VAL A 372 6.70 6.61 -15.42
N ILE A 373 7.50 6.53 -16.47
CA ILE A 373 7.06 6.24 -17.83
C ILE A 373 7.60 4.86 -18.19
N GLU A 374 6.72 3.96 -18.60
CA GLU A 374 7.06 2.57 -18.89
C GLU A 374 6.43 2.09 -20.20
N ASP A 375 7.15 1.20 -20.89
CA ASP A 375 6.63 0.46 -22.03
C ASP A 375 6.27 -0.96 -21.56
N VAL A 376 5.01 -1.36 -21.75
CA VAL A 376 4.47 -2.69 -21.44
C VAL A 376 4.05 -3.42 -22.70
N GLU A 377 4.34 -4.71 -22.77
CA GLU A 377 3.99 -5.60 -23.88
C GLU A 377 2.77 -6.43 -23.48
N HIS A 378 1.71 -6.39 -24.29
CA HIS A 378 0.53 -7.23 -24.11
C HIS A 378 0.71 -8.59 -24.81
N ASP A 379 -0.11 -9.57 -24.44
CA ASP A 379 -0.08 -10.93 -25.02
C ASP A 379 -0.32 -10.93 -26.54
N SER A 380 -0.96 -9.89 -27.09
CA SER A 380 -1.15 -9.69 -28.54
C SER A 380 0.14 -9.30 -29.29
N GLY A 381 1.24 -9.00 -28.58
CA GLY A 381 2.46 -8.42 -29.13
C GLY A 381 2.39 -6.89 -29.33
N ASP A 382 1.27 -6.27 -28.97
CA ASP A 382 1.15 -4.82 -28.93
C ASP A 382 1.95 -4.24 -27.75
N ILE A 383 2.54 -3.07 -27.97
CA ILE A 383 3.29 -2.35 -26.94
C ILE A 383 2.57 -1.04 -26.63
N TYR A 384 2.41 -0.76 -25.34
CA TYR A 384 1.79 0.46 -24.84
C TYR A 384 2.79 1.22 -23.97
N ARG A 385 2.82 2.54 -24.13
CA ARG A 385 3.53 3.44 -23.23
C ARG A 385 2.57 3.99 -22.21
N ARG A 386 2.94 3.96 -20.94
CA ARG A 386 2.12 4.42 -19.82
C ARG A 386 2.86 5.40 -18.93
N LEU A 387 2.11 6.33 -18.33
CA LEU A 387 2.53 7.24 -17.28
C LEU A 387 1.83 6.87 -15.97
N PHE A 388 2.60 6.80 -14.89
CA PHE A 388 2.09 6.56 -13.54
C PHE A 388 2.71 7.55 -12.56
N TYR A 389 1.92 7.98 -11.57
CA TYR A 389 2.44 8.59 -10.35
C TYR A 389 2.72 7.50 -9.32
N LEU A 390 3.85 7.59 -8.61
CA LEU A 390 4.27 6.56 -7.65
C LEU A 390 3.40 6.53 -6.38
N ASN A 391 2.67 7.61 -6.10
CA ASN A 391 1.64 7.68 -5.06
C ASN A 391 0.28 7.09 -5.48
N ALA A 392 0.07 6.84 -6.78
CA ALA A 392 -1.18 6.34 -7.34
C ALA A 392 -0.91 5.22 -8.37
N GLN A 393 -0.15 4.20 -7.97
CA GLN A 393 0.40 3.18 -8.88
C GLN A 393 -0.67 2.32 -9.57
N LEU A 394 -1.89 2.24 -9.03
CA LEU A 394 -2.98 1.48 -9.65
C LEU A 394 -3.80 2.30 -10.67
N VAL A 395 -3.49 3.59 -10.83
CA VAL A 395 -4.22 4.50 -11.73
C VAL A 395 -3.30 4.97 -12.85
N THR A 396 -3.59 4.51 -14.07
CA THR A 396 -2.89 4.97 -15.28
C THR A 396 -3.24 6.42 -15.55
N GLN A 397 -2.23 7.29 -15.60
CA GLN A 397 -2.42 8.73 -15.84
C GLN A 397 -2.52 9.05 -17.32
N SER A 398 -1.76 8.34 -18.15
CA SER A 398 -1.83 8.43 -19.60
C SER A 398 -1.33 7.14 -20.22
N GLU A 399 -1.95 6.71 -21.31
CA GLU A 399 -1.56 5.54 -22.08
C GLU A 399 -1.55 5.89 -23.56
N ALA A 400 -0.62 5.31 -24.31
CA ALA A 400 -0.64 5.39 -25.76
C ALA A 400 -0.08 4.13 -26.41
N LYS A 401 -0.73 3.65 -27.48
CA LYS A 401 -0.23 2.54 -28.29
C LYS A 401 1.04 2.95 -29.05
N LEU A 402 2.04 2.08 -29.07
CA LEU A 402 3.25 2.26 -29.87
C LEU A 402 3.14 1.47 -31.17
N LYS A 403 3.55 2.10 -32.28
CA LYS A 403 3.72 1.44 -33.58
C LYS A 403 5.18 1.37 -33.98
N GLN A 404 5.56 0.24 -34.54
CA GLN A 404 6.90 0.05 -35.08
C GLN A 404 7.00 0.67 -36.47
N ILE A 405 7.96 1.57 -36.66
CA ILE A 405 8.30 2.12 -37.97
C ILE A 405 9.66 1.57 -38.42
N LYS A 406 9.72 1.12 -39.69
CA LYS A 406 10.96 0.71 -40.35
C LYS A 406 11.45 1.85 -41.24
N SER A 407 12.66 2.33 -40.99
CA SER A 407 13.33 3.28 -41.90
C SER A 407 14.36 2.53 -42.72
N LYS A 408 14.45 2.81 -44.04
CA LYS A 408 15.38 2.14 -44.95
C LYS A 408 16.82 2.26 -44.40
N GLY A 409 17.43 1.13 -44.05
CA GLY A 409 18.82 1.04 -43.57
C GLY A 409 19.06 1.36 -42.08
N LYS A 410 18.01 1.61 -41.26
CA LYS A 410 18.15 1.84 -39.80
C LYS A 410 17.36 0.81 -38.99
N LYS A 411 17.76 0.63 -37.72
CA LYS A 411 16.99 -0.17 -36.74
C LYS A 411 15.55 0.34 -36.66
N SER A 412 14.60 -0.58 -36.48
CA SER A 412 13.20 -0.23 -36.24
C SER A 412 13.07 0.64 -34.99
N LYS A 413 12.19 1.64 -35.05
CA LYS A 413 11.89 2.55 -33.93
C LYS A 413 10.41 2.43 -33.57
N TYR A 414 10.09 2.50 -32.29
CA TYR A 414 8.72 2.63 -31.83
C TYR A 414 8.37 4.11 -31.67
N ILE A 415 7.21 4.49 -32.21
CA ILE A 415 6.63 5.83 -32.06
C ILE A 415 5.20 5.71 -31.55
N VAL A 416 4.70 6.76 -30.92
CA VAL A 416 3.31 6.81 -30.45
C VAL A 416 2.36 6.89 -31.63
N ASP A 417 1.26 6.14 -31.56
CA ASP A 417 0.22 6.17 -32.57
C ASP A 417 -0.86 7.22 -32.25
N LEU A 418 -0.63 8.45 -32.73
CA LEU A 418 -1.51 9.61 -32.48
C LEU A 418 -2.88 9.54 -33.20
N PHE A 419 -3.14 8.49 -33.96
CA PHE A 419 -4.42 8.28 -34.67
C PHE A 419 -5.41 7.43 -33.87
N ARG A 420 -5.01 6.98 -32.67
CA ARG A 420 -5.76 6.08 -31.81
C ARG A 420 -6.02 6.73 -30.45
N LEU A 421 -7.18 6.46 -29.87
CA LEU A 421 -7.51 6.82 -28.50
C LEU A 421 -7.44 5.57 -27.62
N MET A 422 -6.99 5.72 -26.38
CA MET A 422 -6.81 4.56 -25.47
C MET A 422 -8.00 4.33 -24.53
N CYS A 423 -8.87 5.33 -24.37
CA CYS A 423 -10.05 5.25 -23.51
C CYS A 423 -11.30 5.70 -24.28
N GLN A 424 -12.44 5.11 -23.92
CA GLN A 424 -13.72 5.41 -24.58
C GLN A 424 -14.19 6.84 -24.31
N HIS A 425 -13.96 7.39 -23.11
CA HIS A 425 -14.39 8.75 -22.78
C HIS A 425 -13.75 9.80 -23.70
N HIS A 426 -12.47 9.66 -24.10
CA HIS A 426 -11.86 10.55 -25.10
C HIS A 426 -12.53 10.46 -26.48
N MET A 427 -13.07 9.29 -26.84
CA MET A 427 -13.83 9.11 -28.09
C MET A 427 -15.11 9.95 -28.06
N PHE A 428 -15.86 9.90 -26.95
CA PHE A 428 -17.07 10.70 -26.78
C PHE A 428 -16.79 12.20 -26.66
N MET A 429 -15.69 12.58 -25.99
CA MET A 429 -15.25 13.96 -25.99
C MET A 429 -14.91 14.46 -27.40
N SER A 430 -14.33 13.60 -28.23
CA SER A 430 -14.02 13.90 -29.63
C SER A 430 -15.28 14.06 -30.49
N ILE A 431 -16.36 13.34 -30.18
CA ILE A 431 -17.69 13.57 -30.80
C ILE A 431 -18.15 14.98 -30.49
N GLY A 432 -18.10 15.41 -29.22
CA GLY A 432 -18.47 16.77 -28.80
C GLY A 432 -17.65 17.85 -29.51
N ALA A 433 -16.32 17.69 -29.58
CA ALA A 433 -15.45 18.61 -30.32
C ALA A 433 -15.80 18.66 -31.82
N HIS A 434 -16.03 17.50 -32.44
CA HIS A 434 -16.40 17.43 -33.85
C HIS A 434 -17.74 18.12 -34.11
N LEU A 435 -18.77 17.90 -33.27
CA LEU A 435 -20.07 18.57 -33.38
C LEU A 435 -19.96 20.10 -33.35
N ALA A 436 -19.09 20.63 -32.48
CA ALA A 436 -18.87 22.06 -32.37
C ALA A 436 -18.10 22.67 -33.57
N CYS A 437 -17.28 21.86 -34.26
CA CYS A 437 -16.24 22.38 -35.15
C CYS A 437 -16.38 21.98 -36.63
N ALA A 438 -17.06 20.87 -36.96
CA ALA A 438 -16.95 20.20 -38.27
C ALA A 438 -17.21 21.08 -39.50
N MET A 439 -18.08 22.08 -39.37
CA MET A 439 -18.48 22.97 -40.46
C MET A 439 -17.79 24.33 -40.43
N LYS A 440 -16.82 24.55 -39.53
CA LYS A 440 -16.17 25.85 -39.30
C LYS A 440 -14.74 25.85 -39.83
N GLN A 441 -14.36 26.93 -40.50
CA GLN A 441 -12.95 27.22 -40.77
C GLN A 441 -12.35 27.88 -39.52
N ASN A 442 -11.13 27.46 -39.13
CA ASN A 442 -10.40 28.04 -38.00
C ASN A 442 -11.11 27.90 -36.65
N ALA A 443 -11.83 26.79 -36.43
CA ALA A 443 -12.49 26.53 -35.15
C ALA A 443 -11.47 26.51 -34.00
N LYS A 444 -11.85 26.97 -32.81
CA LYS A 444 -10.98 26.99 -31.63
C LYS A 444 -11.45 25.98 -30.59
N VAL A 445 -10.57 25.07 -30.19
CA VAL A 445 -10.83 24.04 -29.18
C VAL A 445 -9.83 24.21 -28.04
N THR A 446 -10.35 24.31 -26.82
CA THR A 446 -9.58 24.26 -25.57
C THR A 446 -9.76 22.90 -24.93
N VAL A 447 -8.68 22.27 -24.50
CA VAL A 447 -8.69 21.05 -23.69
C VAL A 447 -8.04 21.39 -22.35
N LEU A 448 -8.80 21.31 -21.26
CA LEU A 448 -8.32 21.50 -19.90
C LEU A 448 -7.86 20.15 -19.36
N GLY A 449 -6.60 20.07 -18.95
CA GLY A 449 -5.87 18.83 -18.71
C GLY A 449 -5.15 18.37 -19.98
N LEU A 450 -3.81 18.50 -20.01
CA LEU A 450 -3.03 18.03 -21.15
C LEU A 450 -2.78 16.52 -21.07
N GLY A 451 -2.46 16.02 -19.86
CA GLY A 451 -2.04 14.63 -19.69
C GLY A 451 -0.82 14.32 -20.56
N GLY A 452 -0.77 13.12 -21.14
CA GLY A 452 0.21 12.76 -22.17
C GLY A 452 -0.04 13.45 -23.54
N GLY A 453 -1.02 14.34 -23.66
CA GLY A 453 -1.33 15.05 -24.90
C GLY A 453 -2.05 14.21 -25.96
N GLY A 454 -2.55 13.01 -25.58
CA GLY A 454 -3.22 12.07 -26.50
C GLY A 454 -4.48 12.65 -27.14
N LEU A 455 -5.40 13.16 -26.32
CA LEU A 455 -6.65 13.79 -26.79
C LEU A 455 -6.37 15.00 -27.69
N CYS A 456 -5.48 15.90 -27.28
CA CYS A 456 -5.10 17.07 -28.07
C CYS A 456 -4.50 16.68 -29.43
N SER A 457 -3.58 15.72 -29.44
CA SER A 457 -2.93 15.25 -30.66
C SER A 457 -3.92 14.56 -31.60
N PHE A 458 -4.83 13.77 -31.05
CA PHE A 458 -5.89 13.11 -31.81
C PHE A 458 -6.85 14.14 -32.45
N LEU A 459 -7.33 15.10 -31.67
CA LEU A 459 -8.21 16.17 -32.18
C LEU A 459 -7.54 16.98 -33.27
N HIS A 460 -6.25 17.27 -33.15
CA HIS A 460 -5.49 17.96 -34.19
C HIS A 460 -5.40 17.14 -35.50
N LYS A 461 -5.38 15.79 -35.43
CA LYS A 461 -5.45 14.92 -36.62
C LYS A 461 -6.87 14.81 -37.18
N LEU A 462 -7.88 14.71 -36.31
CA LEU A 462 -9.29 14.59 -36.68
C LEU A 462 -9.82 15.88 -37.31
N LEU A 463 -9.43 17.04 -36.76
CA LEU A 463 -9.90 18.38 -37.12
C LEU A 463 -8.72 19.24 -37.61
N PRO A 464 -8.14 18.97 -38.81
CA PRO A 464 -6.91 19.64 -39.28
C PRO A 464 -7.06 21.15 -39.54
N GLN A 465 -8.30 21.66 -39.52
CA GLN A 465 -8.60 23.09 -39.66
C GLN A 465 -8.84 23.81 -38.32
N ALA A 466 -8.87 23.08 -37.20
CA ALA A 466 -9.07 23.65 -35.88
C ALA A 466 -7.74 24.01 -35.21
N PHE A 467 -7.78 25.05 -34.38
CA PHE A 467 -6.73 25.41 -33.43
C PHE A 467 -7.03 24.73 -32.10
N ILE A 468 -6.15 23.82 -31.69
CA ILE A 468 -6.25 23.05 -30.45
C ILE A 468 -5.26 23.63 -29.44
N THR A 469 -5.76 24.01 -28.27
CA THR A 469 -4.95 24.47 -27.14
C THR A 469 -5.15 23.53 -25.95
N GLY A 470 -4.12 22.79 -25.56
CA GLY A 470 -4.09 22.05 -24.30
C GLY A 470 -3.66 22.96 -23.15
N VAL A 471 -4.35 22.91 -22.02
CA VAL A 471 -4.03 23.73 -20.84
C VAL A 471 -3.73 22.79 -19.68
N ASP A 472 -2.55 22.91 -19.09
CA ASP A 472 -2.17 22.14 -17.90
C ASP A 472 -1.49 23.04 -16.88
N ILE A 473 -1.75 22.79 -15.61
CA ILE A 473 -1.11 23.55 -14.53
C ILE A 473 0.35 23.13 -14.36
N ASP A 474 0.69 21.89 -14.74
CA ASP A 474 1.99 21.30 -14.47
C ASP A 474 2.92 21.40 -15.70
N PRO A 475 4.01 22.19 -15.64
CA PRO A 475 4.97 22.28 -16.73
C PRO A 475 5.66 20.94 -17.04
N GLU A 476 5.77 20.03 -16.07
CA GLU A 476 6.36 18.72 -16.29
C GLU A 476 5.46 17.86 -17.21
N MET A 477 4.14 18.08 -17.20
CA MET A 477 3.20 17.37 -18.08
C MET A 477 3.42 17.70 -19.55
N LEU A 478 3.69 18.97 -19.89
CA LEU A 478 4.06 19.34 -21.26
C LEU A 478 5.35 18.66 -21.69
N LYS A 479 6.37 18.66 -20.83
CA LYS A 479 7.63 17.95 -21.10
C LYS A 479 7.40 16.46 -21.33
N ILE A 480 6.59 15.82 -20.48
CA ILE A 480 6.22 14.40 -20.62
C ILE A 480 5.50 14.16 -21.94
N ALA A 481 4.49 14.96 -22.26
CA ALA A 481 3.71 14.85 -23.48
C ALA A 481 4.61 14.95 -24.73
N THR A 482 5.53 15.91 -24.74
CA THR A 482 6.44 16.16 -25.87
C THR A 482 7.52 15.10 -26.02
N GLU A 483 8.24 14.77 -24.96
CA GLU A 483 9.38 13.86 -25.01
C GLU A 483 8.97 12.39 -25.17
N TRP A 484 7.85 12.00 -24.54
CA TRP A 484 7.51 10.59 -24.36
C TRP A 484 6.21 10.18 -25.05
N PHE A 485 5.24 11.07 -25.19
CA PHE A 485 3.93 10.76 -25.78
C PHE A 485 3.72 11.32 -27.20
N GLY A 486 4.72 12.02 -27.75
CA GLY A 486 4.72 12.45 -29.15
C GLY A 486 3.87 13.69 -29.43
N PHE A 487 3.47 14.42 -28.38
CA PHE A 487 2.86 15.74 -28.53
C PHE A 487 3.83 16.70 -29.20
N LYS A 488 3.40 17.36 -30.27
CA LYS A 488 4.25 18.27 -31.03
C LYS A 488 3.49 19.53 -31.38
N GLU A 489 3.92 20.64 -30.79
CA GLU A 489 3.35 21.94 -31.09
C GLU A 489 3.65 22.37 -32.53
N ASP A 490 2.69 23.07 -33.12
CA ASP A 490 2.78 23.75 -34.42
C ASP A 490 1.82 24.95 -34.45
N GLU A 491 1.57 25.52 -35.62
CA GLU A 491 0.69 26.70 -35.77
C GLU A 491 -0.75 26.46 -35.29
N LYS A 492 -1.22 25.21 -35.23
CA LYS A 492 -2.60 24.83 -34.88
C LYS A 492 -2.71 23.95 -33.65
N LEU A 493 -1.61 23.41 -33.13
CA LEU A 493 -1.58 22.67 -31.87
C LEU A 493 -0.61 23.35 -30.91
N SER A 494 -1.08 23.78 -29.76
CA SER A 494 -0.25 24.42 -28.73
C SER A 494 -0.62 23.95 -27.33
N ALA A 495 0.30 24.11 -26.39
CA ALA A 495 0.06 23.94 -24.98
C ALA A 495 0.27 25.25 -24.21
N LYS A 496 -0.51 25.44 -23.13
CA LYS A 496 -0.36 26.55 -22.20
C LYS A 496 -0.19 26.02 -20.79
N ILE A 497 0.87 26.49 -20.11
CA ILE A 497 1.09 26.19 -18.70
C ILE A 497 0.34 27.22 -17.87
N GLN A 498 -0.86 26.86 -17.42
CA GLN A 498 -1.74 27.73 -16.64
C GLN A 498 -2.77 26.88 -15.88
N ASP A 499 -3.23 27.36 -14.73
CA ASP A 499 -4.38 26.77 -14.04
C ASP A 499 -5.63 26.86 -14.93
N GLY A 500 -6.38 25.76 -15.04
CA GLY A 500 -7.56 25.69 -15.92
C GLY A 500 -8.71 26.61 -15.50
N LEU A 501 -8.90 26.84 -14.19
CA LEU A 501 -9.92 27.75 -13.67
C LEU A 501 -9.54 29.20 -14.02
N GLU A 502 -8.27 29.56 -13.83
CA GLU A 502 -7.74 30.88 -14.21
C GLU A 502 -7.88 31.10 -15.72
N TYR A 503 -7.52 30.10 -16.53
CA TYR A 503 -7.62 30.17 -17.99
C TYR A 503 -9.05 30.44 -18.46
N ILE A 504 -10.04 29.74 -17.90
CA ILE A 504 -11.46 29.98 -18.20
C ILE A 504 -11.85 31.41 -17.82
N CYS A 505 -11.43 31.88 -16.64
CA CYS A 505 -11.73 33.22 -16.17
C CYS A 505 -11.14 34.29 -17.09
N ASP A 506 -9.92 34.08 -17.58
CA ASP A 506 -9.24 35.00 -18.50
C ASP A 506 -9.92 35.05 -19.87
N LEU A 507 -10.32 33.89 -20.42
CA LEU A 507 -11.14 33.86 -21.64
C LEU A 507 -12.40 34.71 -21.50
N ALA A 508 -13.13 34.52 -20.41
CA ALA A 508 -14.38 35.24 -20.14
C ALA A 508 -14.15 36.75 -19.96
N LYS A 509 -13.10 37.15 -19.20
CA LYS A 509 -12.75 38.56 -18.95
C LYS A 509 -12.28 39.27 -20.22
N ASN A 510 -11.52 38.59 -21.07
CA ASN A 510 -10.99 39.14 -22.32
C ASN A 510 -12.03 39.12 -23.45
N GLY A 511 -13.21 38.52 -23.24
CA GLY A 511 -14.23 38.34 -24.26
C GLY A 511 -13.82 37.37 -25.38
N GLU A 512 -12.83 36.51 -25.11
CA GLU A 512 -12.37 35.51 -26.05
C GLU A 512 -13.37 34.37 -26.16
N LYS A 513 -13.69 33.99 -27.40
CA LYS A 513 -14.67 32.94 -27.69
C LYS A 513 -14.01 31.72 -28.34
N VAL A 514 -14.42 30.54 -27.89
CA VAL A 514 -14.00 29.24 -28.43
C VAL A 514 -15.21 28.39 -28.82
N ASP A 515 -14.99 27.46 -29.75
CA ASP A 515 -16.03 26.58 -30.27
C ASP A 515 -16.22 25.34 -29.39
N ALA A 516 -15.17 24.86 -28.74
CA ALA A 516 -15.31 23.80 -27.75
C ALA A 516 -14.38 23.99 -26.56
N ILE A 517 -14.89 23.71 -25.37
CA ILE A 517 -14.10 23.57 -24.13
C ILE A 517 -14.30 22.14 -23.65
N LEU A 518 -13.23 21.35 -23.67
CA LEU A 518 -13.19 19.98 -23.19
C LEU A 518 -12.53 19.98 -21.82
N CYS A 519 -13.22 19.53 -20.79
CA CYS A 519 -12.69 19.43 -19.43
C CYS A 519 -12.40 17.96 -19.08
N ASP A 520 -11.11 17.63 -19.02
CA ASP A 520 -10.57 16.31 -18.67
C ASP A 520 -9.52 16.44 -17.56
N VAL A 521 -9.89 17.12 -16.48
CA VAL A 521 -9.03 17.38 -15.33
C VAL A 521 -9.43 16.42 -14.21
N ASP A 522 -8.52 15.58 -13.74
CA ASP A 522 -8.80 14.67 -12.62
C ASP A 522 -8.35 15.26 -11.26
N ASN A 523 -9.09 14.94 -10.20
CA ASN A 523 -8.71 15.21 -8.82
C ASN A 523 -7.95 14.01 -8.25
N LYS A 524 -6.71 14.25 -7.82
CA LYS A 524 -5.80 13.22 -7.31
C LYS A 524 -6.24 12.61 -5.97
N ASN A 525 -7.29 13.14 -5.33
CA ASN A 525 -7.80 12.62 -4.06
C ASN A 525 -9.02 11.69 -4.27
N SER A 526 -8.79 10.39 -4.20
CA SER A 526 -9.82 9.35 -4.37
C SER A 526 -10.85 9.27 -3.25
N GLU A 527 -10.67 9.99 -2.13
CA GLU A 527 -11.61 10.02 -1.00
C GLU A 527 -12.84 10.92 -1.25
N ILE A 528 -12.79 11.77 -2.27
CA ILE A 528 -13.87 12.68 -2.62
C ILE A 528 -14.84 11.93 -3.55
N GLY A 529 -16.14 11.93 -3.22
CA GLY A 529 -17.19 11.19 -3.97
C GLY A 529 -17.34 11.54 -5.46
N MET A 530 -16.65 12.57 -5.94
CA MET A 530 -16.47 12.95 -7.34
C MET A 530 -14.98 13.22 -7.58
N SER A 531 -14.37 12.49 -8.51
CA SER A 531 -12.92 12.60 -8.78
C SER A 531 -12.62 13.45 -10.02
N CYS A 532 -13.39 13.32 -11.09
CA CYS A 532 -13.20 14.12 -12.30
C CYS A 532 -14.50 14.88 -12.60
N PRO A 533 -14.50 16.21 -12.81
CA PRO A 533 -13.43 17.14 -12.46
C PRO A 533 -13.42 17.49 -10.96
N PRO A 534 -12.40 18.23 -10.46
CA PRO A 534 -12.52 18.93 -9.18
C PRO A 534 -13.81 19.76 -9.12
N LYS A 535 -14.46 19.82 -7.95
CA LYS A 535 -15.80 20.44 -7.77
C LYS A 535 -15.82 21.91 -8.21
N GLU A 536 -14.70 22.59 -8.11
CA GLU A 536 -14.48 23.97 -8.50
C GLU A 536 -14.80 24.23 -9.98
N PHE A 537 -14.51 23.26 -10.86
CA PHE A 537 -14.83 23.36 -12.31
C PHE A 537 -16.33 23.34 -12.60
N LEU A 538 -17.13 22.83 -11.66
CA LEU A 538 -18.60 22.81 -11.75
C LEU A 538 -19.25 23.88 -10.87
N SER A 539 -18.47 24.78 -10.27
CA SER A 539 -19.03 25.89 -9.48
C SER A 539 -19.79 26.88 -10.36
N PRO A 540 -20.85 27.55 -9.84
CA PRO A 540 -21.67 28.46 -10.63
C PRO A 540 -20.89 29.56 -11.36
N ASP A 541 -19.91 30.17 -10.69
CA ASP A 541 -19.11 31.25 -11.29
C ASP A 541 -18.25 30.75 -12.46
N ILE A 542 -17.69 29.54 -12.34
CA ILE A 542 -16.89 28.92 -13.39
C ILE A 542 -17.77 28.47 -14.56
N LEU A 543 -18.91 27.81 -14.29
CA LEU A 543 -19.85 27.43 -15.35
C LEU A 543 -20.37 28.65 -16.12
N LYS A 544 -20.60 29.77 -15.42
CA LYS A 544 -20.94 31.06 -16.05
C LYS A 544 -19.79 31.59 -16.91
N ALA A 545 -18.54 31.51 -16.44
CA ALA A 545 -17.37 31.90 -17.21
C ALA A 545 -17.16 31.01 -18.46
N VAL A 546 -17.38 29.69 -18.34
CA VAL A 546 -17.40 28.75 -19.47
C VAL A 546 -18.48 29.14 -20.47
N SER A 547 -19.72 29.33 -20.04
CA SER A 547 -20.82 29.77 -20.89
C SER A 547 -20.49 31.09 -21.62
N ASN A 548 -19.89 32.04 -20.90
CA ASN A 548 -19.42 33.32 -21.46
C ASN A 548 -18.20 33.19 -22.38
N SER A 549 -17.48 32.08 -22.37
CA SER A 549 -16.31 31.84 -23.24
C SER A 549 -16.66 31.04 -24.49
N LEU A 550 -17.88 30.48 -24.59
CA LEU A 550 -18.33 29.74 -25.77
C LEU A 550 -18.90 30.66 -26.86
N THR A 551 -18.70 30.29 -28.12
CA THR A 551 -19.46 30.84 -29.25
C THR A 551 -20.94 30.43 -29.17
N ASN A 552 -21.81 31.05 -29.97
CA ASN A 552 -23.24 30.72 -29.96
C ASN A 552 -23.54 29.25 -30.29
N GLN A 553 -22.68 28.60 -31.07
CA GLN A 553 -22.77 27.17 -31.40
C GLN A 553 -21.64 26.38 -30.72
N GLY A 554 -21.05 26.95 -29.66
CA GLY A 554 -19.98 26.31 -28.93
C GLY A 554 -20.50 25.31 -27.93
N LEU A 555 -19.70 24.27 -27.65
CA LEU A 555 -20.06 23.20 -26.73
C LEU A 555 -19.07 23.13 -25.56
N PHE A 556 -19.59 22.98 -24.35
CA PHE A 556 -18.82 22.54 -23.20
C PHE A 556 -18.94 21.03 -23.08
N VAL A 557 -17.81 20.33 -23.01
CA VAL A 557 -17.76 18.88 -22.93
C VAL A 557 -16.98 18.52 -21.67
N VAL A 558 -17.61 17.89 -20.69
CA VAL A 558 -16.98 17.59 -19.41
C VAL A 558 -17.08 16.11 -19.08
N ASN A 559 -15.94 15.54 -18.70
CA ASN A 559 -15.84 14.20 -18.16
C ASN A 559 -16.17 14.21 -16.67
N VAL A 560 -17.22 13.51 -16.25
CA VAL A 560 -17.62 13.45 -14.83
C VAL A 560 -17.53 12.02 -14.31
N VAL A 561 -16.68 11.78 -13.30
CA VAL A 561 -16.55 10.49 -12.62
C VAL A 561 -17.25 10.55 -11.27
N LEU A 562 -18.44 9.94 -11.20
CA LEU A 562 -19.28 9.90 -9.99
C LEU A 562 -19.14 8.56 -9.27
N ARG A 563 -18.41 8.55 -8.15
CA ARG A 563 -18.34 7.37 -7.25
C ARG A 563 -19.58 7.27 -6.37
N ASP A 564 -20.12 8.42 -5.98
CA ASP A 564 -21.42 8.53 -5.31
C ASP A 564 -22.50 9.00 -6.29
N LYS A 565 -23.38 8.08 -6.69
CA LYS A 565 -24.50 8.36 -7.60
C LYS A 565 -25.51 9.38 -7.03
N SER A 566 -25.52 9.61 -5.71
CA SER A 566 -26.40 10.60 -5.07
C SER A 566 -26.06 12.04 -5.44
N LEU A 567 -24.84 12.30 -5.94
CA LEU A 567 -24.39 13.62 -6.39
C LEU A 567 -24.85 13.98 -7.81
N ARG A 568 -25.31 13.01 -8.59
CA ARG A 568 -25.73 13.25 -9.98
C ARG A 568 -26.82 14.33 -10.13
N PRO A 569 -27.88 14.37 -9.29
CA PRO A 569 -28.91 15.40 -9.40
C PRO A 569 -28.39 16.83 -9.18
N SER A 570 -27.39 17.03 -8.32
CA SER A 570 -26.81 18.37 -8.11
C SER A 570 -26.00 18.81 -9.32
N VAL A 571 -25.19 17.92 -9.91
CA VAL A 571 -24.43 18.21 -11.15
C VAL A 571 -25.38 18.61 -12.28
N ILE A 572 -26.47 17.85 -12.47
CA ILE A 572 -27.49 18.17 -13.47
C ILE A 572 -28.11 19.54 -13.22
N LYS A 573 -28.46 19.85 -11.97
CA LYS A 573 -29.05 21.14 -11.60
C LYS A 573 -28.09 22.30 -11.89
N ASP A 574 -26.81 22.14 -11.58
CA ASP A 574 -25.80 23.18 -11.81
C ASP A 574 -25.59 23.43 -13.31
N LEU A 575 -25.57 22.38 -14.13
CA LEU A 575 -25.51 22.49 -15.59
C LEU A 575 -26.79 23.13 -16.18
N GLN A 576 -27.97 22.73 -15.70
CA GLN A 576 -29.27 23.29 -16.12
C GLN A 576 -29.39 24.80 -15.85
N ASN A 577 -28.75 25.30 -14.79
CA ASN A 577 -28.81 26.72 -14.46
C ASN A 577 -27.98 27.60 -15.42
N HIS A 578 -27.03 27.01 -16.15
CA HIS A 578 -26.07 27.76 -16.98
C HIS A 578 -26.16 27.46 -18.48
N PHE A 579 -26.64 26.26 -18.84
CA PHE A 579 -26.78 25.81 -20.23
C PHE A 579 -28.24 25.53 -20.56
N ARG A 580 -28.65 25.86 -21.79
CA ARG A 580 -30.05 25.70 -22.22
C ARG A 580 -30.40 24.27 -22.61
N SER A 581 -29.42 23.50 -23.04
CA SER A 581 -29.58 22.09 -23.36
C SER A 581 -28.29 21.34 -23.05
N PHE A 582 -28.42 20.08 -22.65
CA PHE A 582 -27.27 19.19 -22.52
C PHE A 582 -27.69 17.73 -22.71
N VAL A 583 -26.74 16.91 -23.13
CA VAL A 583 -26.88 15.46 -23.14
C VAL A 583 -25.81 14.86 -22.24
N SER A 584 -26.09 13.68 -21.69
CA SER A 584 -25.08 12.90 -21.00
C SER A 584 -24.98 11.50 -21.58
N TYR A 585 -23.77 10.97 -21.61
CA TYR A 585 -23.47 9.61 -22.04
C TYR A 585 -22.75 8.88 -20.91
N ASN A 586 -23.25 7.70 -20.53
CA ASN A 586 -22.63 6.85 -19.52
C ASN A 586 -22.56 5.41 -20.02
N THR A 587 -21.39 4.76 -19.92
CA THR A 587 -21.33 3.31 -20.14
C THR A 587 -21.81 2.57 -18.89
N THR A 588 -22.12 1.28 -19.05
CA THR A 588 -22.47 0.38 -17.93
C THR A 588 -21.24 -0.08 -17.14
N GLU A 589 -20.06 -0.05 -17.77
CA GLU A 589 -18.82 -0.61 -17.23
C GLU A 589 -17.85 0.45 -16.67
N ASP A 590 -17.97 1.71 -17.09
CA ASP A 590 -17.11 2.82 -16.65
C ASP A 590 -17.84 3.77 -15.69
N LEU A 591 -17.11 4.39 -14.77
CA LEU A 591 -17.65 5.41 -13.85
C LEU A 591 -17.76 6.78 -14.52
N ASN A 592 -17.21 6.93 -15.73
CA ASN A 592 -17.22 8.15 -16.52
C ASN A 592 -18.60 8.40 -17.15
N GLU A 593 -19.19 9.57 -16.86
CA GLU A 593 -20.34 10.14 -17.55
C GLU A 593 -19.89 11.43 -18.26
N ILE A 594 -19.96 11.44 -19.60
CA ILE A 594 -19.62 12.60 -20.42
C ILE A 594 -20.84 13.48 -20.58
N PHE A 595 -20.75 14.75 -20.18
CA PHE A 595 -21.79 15.75 -20.43
C PHE A 595 -21.37 16.65 -21.60
N ILE A 596 -22.29 16.89 -22.53
CA ILE A 596 -22.13 17.84 -23.64
C ILE A 596 -23.20 18.91 -23.47
N CYS A 597 -22.80 20.14 -23.22
CA CYS A 597 -23.66 21.26 -22.85
C CYS A 597 -23.60 22.38 -23.89
N ALA A 598 -24.74 23.01 -24.17
CA ALA A 598 -24.85 24.11 -25.14
C ALA A 598 -25.58 25.32 -24.55
N ASN A 599 -25.13 26.51 -24.95
CA ASN A 599 -25.80 27.77 -24.61
C ASN A 599 -27.13 27.97 -25.35
N THR A 600 -27.36 27.23 -26.43
CA THR A 600 -28.58 27.30 -27.24
C THR A 600 -29.50 26.12 -26.92
N GLY A 601 -30.80 26.31 -27.15
CA GLY A 601 -31.79 25.23 -27.14
C GLY A 601 -31.88 24.52 -28.49
N SER A 602 -30.96 24.81 -29.42
CA SER A 602 -30.92 24.14 -30.72
C SER A 602 -30.44 22.72 -30.52
N ASP A 603 -31.21 21.76 -31.00
CA ASP A 603 -30.88 20.35 -30.92
C ASP A 603 -29.60 20.03 -31.72
N PHE A 604 -28.47 19.91 -31.01
CA PHE A 604 -27.21 19.47 -31.60
C PHE A 604 -27.16 17.94 -31.76
N THR A 605 -28.12 17.21 -31.18
CA THR A 605 -28.13 15.74 -31.18
C THR A 605 -28.41 15.15 -32.56
N GLY A 606 -29.16 15.86 -33.42
CA GLY A 606 -29.41 15.47 -34.80
C GLY A 606 -28.13 15.27 -35.63
N ASN A 607 -27.00 15.86 -35.22
CA ASN A 607 -25.71 15.74 -35.91
C ASN A 607 -24.76 14.70 -35.29
N ILE A 608 -25.15 14.02 -34.20
CA ILE A 608 -24.32 13.02 -33.52
C ILE A 608 -23.93 11.90 -34.47
N LYS A 609 -24.88 11.41 -35.28
CA LYS A 609 -24.64 10.40 -36.29
C LYS A 609 -23.53 10.81 -37.27
N ILE A 610 -23.54 12.07 -37.71
CA ILE A 610 -22.54 12.61 -38.64
C ILE A 610 -21.16 12.63 -37.98
N ALA A 611 -21.08 13.03 -36.70
CA ALA A 611 -19.82 13.05 -35.96
C ALA A 611 -19.23 11.64 -35.77
N ILE A 612 -20.07 10.66 -35.40
CA ILE A 612 -19.65 9.26 -35.26
C ILE A 612 -19.19 8.68 -36.61
N GLU A 613 -19.93 8.93 -37.69
CA GLU A 613 -19.55 8.49 -39.04
C GLU A 613 -18.23 9.11 -39.49
N ALA A 614 -17.98 10.38 -39.16
CA ALA A 614 -16.72 11.07 -39.47
C ALA A 614 -15.53 10.47 -38.71
N ILE A 615 -15.68 10.19 -37.41
CA ILE A 615 -14.65 9.53 -36.59
C ILE A 615 -14.37 8.11 -37.12
N ASN A 616 -15.40 7.33 -37.41
CA ASN A 616 -15.24 5.99 -38.00
C ASN A 616 -14.60 6.03 -39.39
N SER A 617 -14.91 7.05 -40.19
CA SER A 617 -14.24 7.29 -41.48
C SER A 617 -12.76 7.62 -41.27
N PHE A 618 -12.44 8.44 -40.28
CA PHE A 618 -11.06 8.77 -39.90
C PHE A 618 -10.28 7.51 -39.46
N PHE A 619 -10.85 6.66 -38.61
CA PHE A 619 -10.21 5.41 -38.19
C PHE A 619 -9.95 4.47 -39.38
N ARG A 620 -10.95 4.26 -40.25
CA ARG A 620 -10.81 3.44 -41.45
C ARG A 620 -9.72 3.97 -42.38
N LYS A 621 -9.68 5.28 -42.63
CA LYS A 621 -8.67 5.92 -43.49
C LYS A 621 -7.25 5.76 -42.96
N ASN A 622 -7.08 5.64 -41.64
CA ASN A 622 -5.79 5.54 -40.98
C ASN A 622 -5.45 4.11 -40.53
N ASN A 623 -6.19 3.09 -40.99
CA ASN A 623 -6.01 1.67 -40.62
C ASN A 623 -6.04 1.43 -39.10
N VAL A 624 -6.87 2.20 -38.38
CA VAL A 624 -7.10 2.00 -36.95
C VAL A 624 -8.30 1.05 -36.82
N ASN A 625 -8.06 -0.14 -36.25
CA ASN A 625 -9.11 -1.10 -35.95
C ASN A 625 -9.85 -0.69 -34.67
N GLU A 626 -10.63 0.40 -34.76
CA GLU A 626 -11.55 0.92 -33.74
C GLU A 626 -12.82 1.40 -34.43
N VAL A 627 -13.96 1.22 -33.75
CA VAL A 627 -15.27 1.65 -34.24
C VAL A 627 -16.03 2.26 -33.07
N ALA A 628 -16.53 3.47 -33.27
CA ALA A 628 -17.56 4.07 -32.44
C ALA A 628 -18.92 3.52 -32.90
N GLU A 629 -19.57 2.69 -32.08
CA GLU A 629 -20.87 2.12 -32.42
C GLU A 629 -22.00 3.13 -32.18
N LEU A 630 -22.71 3.50 -33.24
CA LEU A 630 -23.81 4.46 -33.16
C LEU A 630 -24.95 3.95 -32.28
N SER A 631 -25.32 2.67 -32.40
CA SER A 631 -26.37 2.05 -31.58
C SER A 631 -26.00 2.11 -30.10
N GLU A 632 -24.81 1.64 -29.75
CA GLU A 632 -24.31 1.68 -28.37
C GLU A 632 -24.31 3.11 -27.83
N TYR A 633 -23.85 4.08 -28.64
CA TYR A 633 -23.85 5.48 -28.22
C TYR A 633 -25.26 6.00 -27.93
N MET A 634 -26.19 5.77 -28.86
CA MET A 634 -27.56 6.27 -28.76
C MET A 634 -28.35 5.59 -27.64
N ASP A 635 -28.12 4.30 -27.38
CA ASP A 635 -28.81 3.54 -26.33
C ASP A 635 -28.47 4.06 -24.91
N HIS A 636 -27.28 4.63 -24.75
CA HIS A 636 -26.80 5.18 -23.47
C HIS A 636 -26.89 6.70 -23.39
N LEU A 637 -27.33 7.37 -24.46
CA LEU A 637 -27.48 8.81 -24.52
C LEU A 637 -28.73 9.26 -23.74
N LYS A 638 -28.54 10.14 -22.76
CA LYS A 638 -29.62 10.77 -22.00
C LYS A 638 -29.78 12.21 -22.45
N ILE A 639 -30.94 12.52 -23.02
CA ILE A 639 -31.32 13.87 -23.42
C ILE A 639 -32.06 14.54 -22.25
N ASN A 640 -31.60 15.71 -21.81
CA ASN A 640 -32.13 16.40 -20.62
C ASN A 640 -32.48 17.87 -20.89
#